data_AF-A0AAN1LVV3-F1
#
_entry.id   AF-A0AAN1LVV3-F1
#
_cell.length_a   1.000
_cell.length_b   1.000
_cell.length_c   1.000
_cell.angle_alpha   90.00
_cell.angle_beta   90.00
_cell.angle_gamma   90.00
#
_symmetry.space_group_name_H-M   'P 1'
#
loop_
_entity.id
_entity.type
_entity.pdbx_description
1 polymer ?
#
loop_
_entity_poly.entity_id
_entity_poly.type
_entity_poly.pdbx_seq_one_letter_code
_entity_poly.pdbx_strand_id
1 'polypeptide(L)'
;MTESAMSPGRGDRRLPAFAEELVGTLGVQSQYVLHGNIRDIHLVRHDKNPDEGGPERRYDAHHTLTEVLWNALWQEGYEALIRFDIADGFTAVAGPAAKEVRELLHGRDAARPGRARRADAPVHLADAERTLRDIVTGWKQQGRQPKTPDGRPRPDTAQRQQPYRVVLLIDYAARIPTDVTRLSDPERDFFLNCLKLAEDARPLPSPGSGRRLFNPVIWLADGERDLPTWLVAGSERVRTIGIPLPDLGGRRRMAELLAEEHTAACAPEDDGPVSLGKPRRPDEHDIDTFARATAGLTLRAMRESARIALDRGLSFAEMRDAVRVYQLGVKDNPWQADYIREQIQRGEADLRARVKGQEKAVGKALDILKRAALGLSGAQASHPGSRPRGVLFFAGPTGTGKTELAKSVAKLLFGTEDACLRFDMSEFSAPHSVDRLLGAPPGYVGYEAGGELTTAVRNDPFRVVLFDEIDKADKGVLDKFLQVLEDGRLTDGQGVTTYFSECVLIFTSNLGVRKRTGEGGGREGRVAEPGMPYHQLEEIILANVKEHFVEEIGRPELMNRLGGNVVVFDYIDAKVAAEIFDSQVGNIQRVLREEQGVHLRLSDEAHQALSTYCTADVDNGGRGIGMLLETHLINPLARALFDQERLAGTAVTVTGVRPAGDGTVALDLRAVRTGAEGPGPGGGR
;
A
#
# COMPACT_ATOMS: atom_id res chain seq x y z
N MET A 1 1.10 -32.21 11.15
CA MET A 1 2.28 -32.19 12.03
C MET A 1 2.77 -33.62 12.16
N THR A 2 3.72 -33.99 11.33
CA THR A 2 4.39 -35.30 11.33
C THR A 2 5.87 -35.02 11.49
N GLU A 3 6.50 -35.69 12.46
CA GLU A 3 7.96 -35.74 12.64
C GLU A 3 8.59 -36.18 11.31
N SER A 4 9.15 -35.23 10.56
CA SER A 4 9.94 -35.55 9.37
C SER A 4 11.29 -34.83 9.47
N ALA A 5 12.28 -35.60 9.93
CA ALA A 5 13.71 -35.48 9.69
C ALA A 5 14.31 -34.05 9.49
N MET A 6 14.49 -33.30 10.58
CA MET A 6 15.35 -32.10 10.61
C MET A 6 16.85 -32.45 10.71
N SER A 7 17.36 -33.37 9.88
CA SER A 7 18.80 -33.67 9.83
C SER A 7 19.30 -33.76 8.39
N PRO A 8 19.80 -32.65 7.82
CA PRO A 8 20.60 -32.72 6.62
C PRO A 8 22.09 -32.75 7.01
N GLY A 9 22.87 -33.59 6.33
CA GLY A 9 24.30 -33.84 6.61
C GLY A 9 25.20 -32.60 6.51
N ARG A 10 26.45 -32.76 7.01
CA ARG A 10 27.56 -31.79 6.98
C ARG A 10 28.08 -31.52 5.54
N GLY A 11 27.22 -31.18 4.60
CA GLY A 11 27.64 -30.64 3.30
C GLY A 11 27.98 -29.16 3.41
N ASP A 12 28.85 -28.67 2.53
CA ASP A 12 29.16 -27.25 2.37
C ASP A 12 27.88 -26.51 1.94
N ARG A 13 27.42 -25.56 2.74
CA ARG A 13 26.17 -24.81 2.51
C ARG A 13 26.49 -23.33 2.49
N ARG A 14 26.03 -22.63 1.47
CA ARG A 14 26.12 -21.18 1.44
C ARG A 14 24.91 -20.59 2.16
N LEU A 15 25.16 -20.02 3.34
CA LEU A 15 24.15 -19.41 4.19
C LEU A 15 23.80 -18.00 3.70
N PRO A 16 22.63 -17.46 4.07
CA PRO A 16 22.36 -16.03 3.92
C PRO A 16 23.39 -15.19 4.69
N ALA A 17 23.74 -14.02 4.14
CA ALA A 17 24.76 -13.14 4.72
C ALA A 17 24.55 -12.80 6.20
N PHE A 18 23.30 -12.57 6.63
CA PHE A 18 22.98 -12.29 8.04
C PHE A 18 23.32 -13.47 8.97
N ALA A 19 23.18 -14.70 8.48
CA ALA A 19 23.49 -15.90 9.26
C ALA A 19 25.01 -16.13 9.33
N GLU A 20 25.73 -15.87 8.24
CA GLU A 20 27.20 -15.86 8.22
C GLU A 20 27.76 -14.81 9.19
N GLU A 21 27.19 -13.61 9.19
CA GLU A 21 27.56 -12.51 10.10
C GLU A 21 27.35 -12.88 11.59
N LEU A 22 26.21 -13.50 11.90
CA LEU A 22 25.91 -14.00 13.24
C LEU A 22 26.94 -15.04 13.65
N VAL A 23 27.13 -16.11 12.87
CA VAL A 23 28.07 -17.20 13.15
C VAL A 23 29.51 -16.70 13.28
N GLY A 24 29.92 -15.77 12.43
CA GLY A 24 31.25 -15.17 12.45
C GLY A 24 31.58 -14.44 13.76
N THR A 25 30.56 -13.97 14.49
CA THR A 25 30.75 -13.13 15.68
C THR A 25 30.37 -13.75 17.01
N LEU A 26 29.95 -15.02 17.02
CA LEU A 26 29.57 -15.77 18.24
C LEU A 26 30.68 -15.90 19.29
N GLY A 27 31.94 -15.61 18.93
CA GLY A 27 33.06 -15.60 19.86
C GLY A 27 33.23 -14.29 20.63
N VAL A 28 32.58 -13.22 20.20
CA VAL A 28 32.75 -11.86 20.75
C VAL A 28 31.44 -11.32 21.31
N GLN A 29 30.34 -11.60 20.61
CA GLN A 29 29.00 -11.13 20.94
C GLN A 29 28.21 -12.20 21.70
N SER A 30 27.52 -11.80 22.76
CA SER A 30 26.70 -12.70 23.58
C SER A 30 25.21 -12.57 23.27
N GLN A 31 24.78 -11.45 22.71
CA GLN A 31 23.39 -11.24 22.30
C GLN A 31 23.29 -10.61 20.92
N TYR A 32 22.18 -10.88 20.24
CA TYR A 32 21.90 -10.41 18.89
C TYR A 32 20.49 -9.89 18.77
N VAL A 33 20.28 -8.76 18.12
CA VAL A 33 18.96 -8.25 17.75
C VAL A 33 18.80 -8.42 16.24
N LEU A 34 17.96 -9.36 15.83
CA LEU A 34 17.58 -9.53 14.43
C LEU A 34 16.29 -8.76 14.17
N HIS A 35 16.30 -7.91 13.14
CA HIS A 35 15.14 -7.08 12.81
C HIS A 35 14.90 -6.94 11.30
N GLY A 36 13.73 -6.45 10.91
CA GLY A 36 13.32 -6.34 9.51
C GLY A 36 12.58 -7.58 9.03
N ASN A 37 13.14 -8.31 8.06
CA ASN A 37 12.46 -9.41 7.36
C ASN A 37 12.49 -10.75 8.13
N ILE A 38 12.14 -10.74 9.42
CA ILE A 38 12.31 -11.87 10.35
C ILE A 38 11.26 -13.00 10.20
N ARG A 39 10.14 -12.74 9.52
CA ARG A 39 9.04 -13.70 9.32
C ARG A 39 9.05 -14.39 7.95
N ASP A 40 10.05 -14.09 7.13
CA ASP A 40 10.20 -14.67 5.79
C ASP A 40 10.68 -16.13 5.82
N ILE A 41 10.72 -16.72 4.64
CA ILE A 41 11.57 -17.85 4.31
C ILE A 41 12.82 -17.35 3.60
N HIS A 42 13.93 -18.05 3.74
CA HIS A 42 15.22 -17.68 3.16
C HIS A 42 15.79 -18.84 2.35
N LEU A 43 16.42 -18.52 1.23
CA LEU A 43 17.09 -19.51 0.39
C LEU A 43 18.45 -19.86 0.97
N VAL A 44 18.71 -21.17 1.10
CA VAL A 44 20.00 -21.75 1.41
C VAL A 44 20.44 -22.57 0.20
N ARG A 45 21.68 -22.36 -0.23
CA ARG A 45 22.24 -23.12 -1.34
C ARG A 45 22.94 -24.36 -0.82
N HIS A 46 22.55 -25.51 -1.36
CA HIS A 46 23.15 -26.80 -1.05
C HIS A 46 24.08 -27.22 -2.17
N ASP A 47 25.34 -27.49 -1.82
CA ASP A 47 26.27 -28.23 -2.67
C ASP A 47 26.13 -29.73 -2.32
N LYS A 48 25.82 -30.58 -3.32
CA LYS A 48 25.83 -32.03 -3.10
C LYS A 48 27.28 -32.51 -2.89
N ASN A 49 27.46 -33.44 -1.95
CA ASN A 49 28.76 -34.04 -1.66
C ASN A 49 29.22 -34.87 -2.89
N PRO A 50 30.48 -34.73 -3.37
CA PRO A 50 30.97 -35.43 -4.57
C PRO A 50 30.98 -36.97 -4.47
N ASP A 51 30.83 -37.54 -3.27
CA ASP A 51 30.86 -38.99 -3.03
C ASP A 51 29.62 -39.76 -3.56
N GLU A 52 28.55 -39.07 -4.00
CA GLU A 52 27.34 -39.71 -4.55
C GLU A 52 27.36 -39.92 -6.09
N GLY A 53 28.50 -39.72 -6.75
CA GLY A 53 28.73 -40.20 -8.13
C GLY A 53 27.87 -39.56 -9.25
N GLY A 54 27.11 -38.51 -8.94
CA GLY A 54 26.38 -37.70 -9.93
C GLY A 54 27.09 -36.38 -10.23
N PRO A 55 26.77 -35.69 -11.34
CA PRO A 55 27.31 -34.36 -11.62
C PRO A 55 26.97 -33.41 -10.47
N GLU A 56 27.88 -32.47 -10.14
CA GLU A 56 27.68 -31.41 -9.14
C GLU A 56 26.36 -30.67 -9.43
N ARG A 57 25.28 -31.05 -8.76
CA ARG A 57 24.00 -30.34 -8.84
C ARG A 57 23.85 -29.50 -7.58
N ARG A 58 24.12 -28.22 -7.74
CA ARG A 58 23.72 -27.18 -6.77
C ARG A 58 22.21 -27.04 -6.85
N TYR A 59 21.55 -27.04 -5.69
CA TYR A 59 20.12 -26.73 -5.62
C TYR A 59 19.86 -25.75 -4.48
N ASP A 60 18.90 -24.86 -4.69
CA ASP A 60 18.45 -23.94 -3.67
C ASP A 60 17.27 -24.58 -2.92
N ALA A 61 17.20 -24.38 -1.61
CA ALA A 61 16.07 -24.80 -0.78
C ALA A 61 15.67 -23.63 0.12
N HIS A 62 14.37 -23.47 0.37
CA HIS A 62 13.88 -22.44 1.26
C HIS A 62 13.71 -22.98 2.69
N HIS A 63 14.05 -22.16 3.68
CA HIS A 63 13.93 -22.50 5.10
C HIS A 63 13.38 -21.31 5.89
N THR A 64 12.67 -21.57 6.98
CA THR A 64 12.29 -20.52 7.93
C THR A 64 13.53 -19.91 8.59
N LEU A 65 13.43 -18.68 9.12
CA LEU A 65 14.53 -18.06 9.86
C LEU A 65 15.07 -18.96 10.98
N THR A 66 14.17 -19.58 11.77
CA THR A 66 14.56 -20.50 12.84
C THR A 66 15.36 -21.70 12.33
N GLU A 67 14.98 -22.28 11.20
CA GLU A 67 15.71 -23.38 10.57
C GLU A 67 17.07 -22.95 10.05
N VAL A 68 17.17 -21.77 9.41
CA VAL A 68 18.45 -21.22 8.95
C VAL A 68 19.40 -21.01 10.12
N LEU A 69 18.93 -20.35 11.18
CA LEU A 69 19.71 -20.10 12.39
C LEU A 69 20.12 -21.41 13.07
N TRP A 70 19.18 -22.34 13.25
CA TRP A 70 19.48 -23.63 13.88
C TRP A 70 20.49 -24.42 13.08
N ASN A 71 20.33 -24.54 11.76
CA ASN A 71 21.25 -25.29 10.92
C ASN A 71 22.67 -24.70 10.94
N ALA A 72 22.79 -23.36 10.95
CA ALA A 72 24.08 -22.69 11.04
C ALA A 72 24.74 -22.87 12.41
N LEU A 73 23.96 -22.73 13.50
CA LEU A 73 24.46 -22.88 14.87
C LEU A 73 24.78 -24.34 15.19
N TRP A 74 23.99 -25.30 14.71
CA TRP A 74 24.27 -26.73 14.85
C TRP A 74 25.67 -27.10 14.34
N GLN A 75 26.10 -26.53 13.22
CA GLN A 75 27.45 -26.76 12.67
C GLN A 75 28.56 -26.22 13.58
N GLU A 76 28.29 -25.17 14.36
CA GLU A 76 29.19 -24.61 15.37
C GLU A 76 29.15 -25.36 16.72
N GLY A 77 28.42 -26.48 16.81
CA GLY A 77 28.41 -27.39 17.96
C GLY A 77 27.45 -27.01 19.09
N TYR A 78 26.37 -26.30 18.78
CA TYR A 78 25.26 -26.09 19.72
C TYR A 78 24.34 -27.32 19.76
N GLU A 79 23.69 -27.55 20.89
CA GLU A 79 23.02 -28.82 21.22
C GLU A 79 21.50 -28.70 21.36
N ALA A 80 21.00 -27.48 21.62
CA ALA A 80 19.57 -27.19 21.62
C ALA A 80 19.28 -25.73 21.27
N LEU A 81 18.14 -25.50 20.62
CA LEU A 81 17.52 -24.19 20.43
C LEU A 81 16.28 -24.11 21.31
N ILE A 82 16.25 -23.06 22.12
CA ILE A 82 15.16 -22.73 23.03
C ILE A 82 14.46 -21.49 22.47
N ARG A 83 13.14 -21.51 22.38
CA ARG A 83 12.32 -20.34 22.08
C ARG A 83 11.69 -19.83 23.38
N PHE A 84 11.64 -18.52 23.54
CA PHE A 84 10.87 -17.84 24.57
C PHE A 84 9.94 -16.82 23.93
N ASP A 85 8.66 -16.87 24.30
CA ASP A 85 7.69 -15.83 24.05
C ASP A 85 6.76 -15.70 25.26
N ILE A 86 6.08 -14.56 25.41
CA ILE A 86 5.28 -14.24 26.61
C ILE A 86 4.06 -15.18 26.75
N ALA A 87 3.55 -15.69 25.63
CA ALA A 87 2.36 -16.54 25.62
C ALA A 87 2.69 -17.99 25.98
N ASP A 88 3.70 -18.58 25.33
CA ASP A 88 4.07 -19.99 25.48
C ASP A 88 5.18 -20.23 26.53
N GLY A 89 5.90 -19.18 26.94
CA GLY A 89 7.06 -19.29 27.81
C GLY A 89 8.26 -19.95 27.13
N PHE A 90 9.12 -20.63 27.90
CA PHE A 90 10.30 -21.32 27.37
C PHE A 90 9.94 -22.69 26.77
N THR A 91 10.31 -22.91 25.52
CA THR A 91 10.10 -24.18 24.80
C THR A 91 11.39 -24.64 24.11
N ALA A 92 11.74 -25.92 24.23
CA ALA A 92 12.87 -26.51 23.49
C ALA A 92 12.39 -26.98 22.11
N VAL A 93 12.84 -26.30 21.06
CA VAL A 93 12.32 -26.41 19.68
C VAL A 93 13.11 -27.41 18.84
N ALA A 94 14.45 -27.39 18.91
CA ALA A 94 15.30 -28.22 18.05
C ALA A 94 16.59 -28.65 18.77
N GLY A 95 17.16 -29.76 18.32
CA GLY A 95 18.49 -30.25 18.70
C GLY A 95 18.53 -31.58 19.43
N PRO A 96 19.69 -32.26 19.43
CA PRO A 96 19.87 -33.57 20.04
C PRO A 96 19.62 -33.56 21.55
N ALA A 97 19.92 -32.44 22.23
CA ALA A 97 19.74 -32.29 23.66
C ALA A 97 18.39 -31.62 24.01
N ALA A 98 17.48 -31.46 23.04
CA ALA A 98 16.23 -30.74 23.24
C ALA A 98 15.35 -31.40 24.32
N LYS A 99 15.40 -32.73 24.45
CA LYS A 99 14.62 -33.47 25.47
C LYS A 99 15.16 -33.19 26.87
N GLU A 100 16.46 -33.28 27.06
CA GLU A 100 17.13 -33.01 28.34
C GLU A 100 16.98 -31.55 28.75
N VAL A 101 17.12 -30.63 27.79
CA VAL A 101 16.91 -29.19 28.02
C VAL A 101 15.45 -28.90 28.39
N ARG A 102 14.47 -29.57 27.77
CA ARG A 102 13.05 -29.44 28.14
C ARG A 102 12.80 -29.88 29.59
N GLU A 103 13.44 -30.96 30.04
CA GLU A 103 13.35 -31.41 31.45
C GLU A 103 13.99 -30.40 32.42
N LEU A 104 15.07 -29.71 32.01
CA LEU A 104 15.69 -28.64 32.81
C LEU A 104 14.82 -27.39 32.90
N LEU A 105 14.10 -27.03 31.83
CA LEU A 105 13.23 -25.86 31.78
C LEU A 105 11.97 -26.02 32.64
N HIS A 106 11.36 -27.21 32.68
CA HIS A 106 10.08 -27.44 33.36
C HIS A 106 10.17 -28.26 34.66
N GLY A 107 11.34 -28.86 34.95
CA GLY A 107 11.54 -29.80 36.06
C GLY A 107 11.10 -31.24 35.73
N ARG A 108 11.64 -32.23 36.46
CA ARG A 108 11.43 -33.68 36.20
C ARG A 108 9.97 -34.16 36.30
N ASP A 109 9.05 -33.39 36.87
CA ASP A 109 7.63 -33.79 37.03
C ASP A 109 6.78 -33.60 35.76
N ALA A 110 7.30 -32.95 34.71
CA ALA A 110 6.59 -32.78 33.43
C ALA A 110 6.55 -34.07 32.56
N ALA A 111 7.33 -35.10 32.91
CA ALA A 111 7.41 -36.35 32.16
C ALA A 111 6.29 -37.36 32.48
N ARG A 112 5.33 -37.02 33.36
CA ARG A 112 4.14 -37.85 33.61
C ARG A 112 2.98 -37.42 32.71
N PRO A 113 2.52 -38.25 31.75
CA PRO A 113 1.31 -37.95 30.99
C PRO A 113 0.13 -37.98 31.98
N GLY A 114 -0.50 -36.82 32.24
CA GLY A 114 -1.70 -36.74 33.09
C GLY A 114 -1.73 -35.63 34.16
N ARG A 115 -0.64 -34.88 34.38
CA ARG A 115 -0.70 -33.62 35.14
C ARG A 115 -0.17 -32.47 34.29
N ALA A 116 -1.00 -31.97 33.40
CA ALA A 116 -0.81 -30.64 32.84
C ALA A 116 -0.77 -29.65 34.01
N ARG A 117 0.41 -29.08 34.30
CA ARG A 117 0.42 -27.70 34.82
C ARG A 117 -0.46 -26.92 33.85
N ARG A 118 -1.47 -26.20 34.37
CA ARG A 118 -2.33 -25.33 33.56
C ARG A 118 -1.42 -24.55 32.59
N ALA A 119 -1.55 -24.83 31.31
CA ALA A 119 -0.88 -24.10 30.25
C ALA A 119 -1.42 -22.65 30.13
N ASP A 120 -2.36 -22.26 31.01
CA ASP A 120 -3.11 -21.00 30.97
C ASP A 120 -2.60 -19.92 31.96
N ALA A 121 -1.45 -20.11 32.62
CA ALA A 121 -0.89 -19.09 33.50
C ALA A 121 0.21 -18.30 32.76
N PRO A 122 0.06 -16.99 32.53
CA PRO A 122 1.08 -16.19 31.86
C PRO A 122 2.40 -16.23 32.64
N VAL A 123 3.51 -16.43 31.94
CA VAL A 123 4.84 -16.42 32.56
C VAL A 123 5.15 -15.00 33.03
N HIS A 124 5.42 -14.83 34.32
CA HIS A 124 5.82 -13.54 34.86
C HIS A 124 7.26 -13.23 34.43
N LEU A 125 7.52 -12.02 33.92
CA LEU A 125 8.86 -11.58 33.48
C LEU A 125 9.95 -11.81 34.54
N ALA A 126 9.59 -11.62 35.81
CA ALA A 126 10.47 -11.87 36.96
C ALA A 126 10.90 -13.36 37.11
N ASP A 127 10.05 -14.31 36.74
CA ASP A 127 10.37 -15.74 36.80
C ASP A 127 11.28 -16.18 35.65
N ALA A 128 11.24 -15.46 34.52
CA ALA A 128 12.08 -15.73 33.36
C ALA A 128 13.57 -15.45 33.63
N GLU A 129 13.89 -14.50 34.50
CA GLU A 129 15.27 -14.05 34.76
C GLU A 129 16.21 -15.16 35.24
N ARG A 130 15.73 -16.02 36.14
CA ARG A 130 16.54 -17.15 36.65
C ARG A 130 16.85 -18.12 35.52
N THR A 131 15.84 -18.46 34.73
CA THR A 131 15.96 -19.37 33.59
C THR A 131 16.89 -18.79 32.52
N LEU A 132 16.80 -17.49 32.22
CA LEU A 132 17.71 -16.79 31.31
C LEU A 132 19.17 -16.89 31.75
N ARG A 133 19.44 -16.65 33.03
CA ARG A 133 20.80 -16.77 33.59
C ARG A 133 21.34 -18.19 33.45
N ASP A 134 20.52 -19.19 33.76
CA ASP A 134 20.92 -20.58 33.65
C ASP A 134 21.21 -20.96 32.20
N ILE A 135 20.39 -20.52 31.24
CA ILE A 135 20.61 -20.72 29.79
C ILE A 135 21.93 -20.10 29.33
N VAL A 136 22.16 -18.82 29.63
CA VAL A 136 23.35 -18.06 29.20
C VAL A 136 24.63 -18.66 29.79
N THR A 137 24.55 -19.24 30.99
CA THR A 137 25.69 -19.90 31.65
C THR A 137 25.83 -21.38 31.30
N GLY A 138 24.92 -21.93 30.49
CA GLY A 138 24.92 -23.32 30.03
C GLY A 138 24.53 -24.34 31.12
N TRP A 139 23.64 -23.95 32.05
CA TRP A 139 23.19 -24.72 33.21
C TRP A 139 24.36 -25.33 33.98
N LYS A 140 25.31 -24.48 34.38
CA LYS A 140 26.44 -24.90 35.21
C LYS A 140 25.91 -25.36 36.57
N GLN A 141 25.73 -26.66 36.79
CA GLN A 141 25.45 -27.19 38.12
C GLN A 141 26.60 -26.78 39.06
N GLN A 142 26.38 -25.79 39.91
CA GLN A 142 27.25 -25.56 41.06
C GLN A 142 27.12 -26.76 42.01
N GLY A 143 27.99 -27.75 41.84
CA GLY A 143 28.62 -28.54 42.90
C GLY A 143 27.81 -29.01 44.12
N ARG A 144 26.48 -29.17 44.06
CA ARG A 144 25.71 -29.81 45.14
C ARG A 144 25.22 -31.16 44.66
N GLN A 145 25.92 -32.20 45.09
CA GLN A 145 25.38 -33.57 45.08
C GLN A 145 24.00 -33.55 45.75
N PRO A 146 22.93 -34.02 45.10
CA PRO A 146 21.67 -34.25 45.78
C PRO A 146 21.92 -35.31 46.83
N LYS A 147 21.96 -34.86 48.09
CA LYS A 147 22.05 -35.74 49.25
C LYS A 147 20.67 -36.32 49.51
N THR A 148 20.61 -37.59 49.87
CA THR A 148 19.46 -38.17 50.57
C THR A 148 19.16 -37.36 51.84
N PRO A 149 17.95 -37.45 52.44
CA PRO A 149 17.67 -36.86 53.76
C PRO A 149 18.73 -37.22 54.82
N ASP A 150 19.39 -38.38 54.64
CA ASP A 150 20.47 -38.90 55.49
C ASP A 150 21.89 -38.49 55.04
N GLY A 151 22.03 -37.50 54.15
CA GLY A 151 23.32 -36.90 53.81
C GLY A 151 24.20 -37.68 52.83
N ARG A 152 23.76 -38.86 52.33
CA ARG A 152 24.54 -39.67 51.36
C ARG A 152 24.30 -39.24 49.90
N PRO A 153 25.32 -39.23 49.03
CA PRO A 153 25.17 -38.93 47.61
C PRO A 153 24.31 -39.98 46.90
N ARG A 154 23.34 -39.55 46.08
CA ARG A 154 22.48 -40.45 45.31
C ARG A 154 23.26 -41.11 44.15
N PRO A 155 23.12 -42.43 43.91
CA PRO A 155 23.92 -43.15 42.90
C PRO A 155 23.57 -42.88 41.44
N ASP A 156 22.40 -42.28 41.16
CA ASP A 156 21.76 -42.39 39.82
C ASP A 156 21.61 -41.06 39.07
N THR A 157 22.59 -40.17 39.21
CA THR A 157 22.67 -38.95 38.41
C THR A 157 24.03 -38.87 37.76
N ALA A 158 24.14 -39.35 36.52
CA ALA A 158 25.26 -39.04 35.66
C ALA A 158 25.35 -37.51 35.50
N GLN A 159 26.23 -36.86 36.27
CA GLN A 159 26.44 -35.42 36.19
C GLN A 159 27.25 -35.12 34.93
N ARG A 160 26.63 -34.36 34.02
CA ARG A 160 27.30 -33.85 32.82
C ARG A 160 28.43 -32.91 33.24
N GLN A 161 29.67 -33.24 32.89
CA GLN A 161 30.84 -32.44 33.28
C GLN A 161 31.00 -31.15 32.46
N GLN A 162 30.35 -31.05 31.30
CA GLN A 162 30.40 -29.89 30.42
C GLN A 162 29.05 -29.15 30.38
N PRO A 163 29.06 -27.81 30.34
CA PRO A 163 27.84 -27.00 30.24
C PRO A 163 27.15 -27.23 28.89
N TYR A 164 25.83 -27.13 28.89
CA TYR A 164 25.05 -27.22 27.65
C TYR A 164 25.32 -26.00 26.76
N ARG A 165 25.59 -26.26 25.49
CA ARG A 165 25.66 -25.19 24.49
C ARG A 165 24.30 -25.00 23.87
N VAL A 166 23.62 -23.94 24.28
CA VAL A 166 22.25 -23.67 23.86
C VAL A 166 22.14 -22.29 23.24
N VAL A 167 21.14 -22.17 22.37
CA VAL A 167 20.74 -20.92 21.75
C VAL A 167 19.40 -20.54 22.33
N LEU A 168 19.24 -19.29 22.75
CA LEU A 168 17.94 -18.76 23.13
C LEU A 168 17.44 -17.81 22.05
N LEU A 169 16.25 -18.07 21.54
CA LEU A 169 15.52 -17.24 20.61
C LEU A 169 14.36 -16.59 21.36
N ILE A 170 14.41 -15.28 21.55
CA ILE A 170 13.30 -14.50 22.10
C ILE A 170 12.43 -14.08 20.91
N ASP A 171 11.31 -14.76 20.73
CA ASP A 171 10.33 -14.47 19.69
C ASP A 171 9.34 -13.39 20.19
N TYR A 172 8.79 -12.62 19.26
CA TYR A 172 7.89 -11.48 19.55
C TYR A 172 8.49 -10.50 20.56
N ALA A 173 9.80 -10.21 20.48
CA ALA A 173 10.50 -9.35 21.41
C ALA A 173 9.89 -7.93 21.46
N ALA A 174 9.41 -7.44 20.32
CA ALA A 174 8.71 -6.17 20.17
C ALA A 174 7.38 -6.08 20.94
N ARG A 175 6.86 -7.21 21.45
CA ARG A 175 5.61 -7.28 22.24
C ARG A 175 5.88 -7.41 23.73
N ILE A 176 7.14 -7.42 24.16
CA ILE A 176 7.53 -7.40 25.57
C ILE A 176 7.24 -6.03 26.21
N PRO A 177 7.70 -4.90 25.65
CA PRO A 177 7.37 -3.60 26.20
C PRO A 177 5.98 -3.15 25.72
N THR A 178 5.19 -2.60 26.63
CA THR A 178 3.94 -1.91 26.28
C THR A 178 4.21 -0.57 25.59
N ASP A 179 5.19 0.18 26.10
CA ASP A 179 5.70 1.42 25.52
C ASP A 179 7.22 1.48 25.76
N VAL A 180 8.00 1.44 24.69
CA VAL A 180 9.48 1.45 24.75
C VAL A 180 10.01 2.72 25.41
N THR A 181 9.27 3.84 25.33
CA THR A 181 9.64 5.12 25.95
C THR A 181 9.26 5.19 27.43
N ARG A 182 8.31 4.35 27.88
CA ARG A 182 7.78 4.33 29.25
C ARG A 182 7.60 2.89 29.74
N LEU A 183 8.73 2.25 30.02
CA LEU A 183 8.75 0.91 30.60
C LEU A 183 8.16 0.92 32.02
N SER A 184 7.30 -0.06 32.31
CA SER A 184 6.92 -0.42 33.68
C SER A 184 8.12 -0.97 34.46
N ASP A 185 8.03 -1.00 35.78
CA ASP A 185 9.13 -1.53 36.61
C ASP A 185 9.53 -2.98 36.24
N PRO A 186 8.60 -3.93 36.03
CA PRO A 186 8.96 -5.29 35.62
C PRO A 186 9.63 -5.37 34.24
N GLU A 187 9.18 -4.57 33.27
CA GLU A 187 9.79 -4.52 31.93
C GLU A 187 11.20 -3.93 31.99
N ARG A 188 11.36 -2.81 32.71
CA ARG A 188 12.67 -2.17 32.91
C ARG A 188 13.66 -3.12 33.56
N ASP A 189 13.25 -3.78 34.64
CA ASP A 189 14.12 -4.69 35.39
C ASP A 189 14.50 -5.90 34.53
N PHE A 190 13.56 -6.46 33.76
CA PHE A 190 13.83 -7.54 32.81
C PHE A 190 14.89 -7.16 31.77
N PHE A 191 14.73 -6.01 31.10
CA PHE A 191 15.71 -5.57 30.08
C PHE A 191 17.06 -5.21 30.70
N LEU A 192 17.08 -4.61 31.89
CA LEU A 192 18.31 -4.29 32.62
C LEU A 192 19.07 -5.57 32.99
N ASN A 193 18.35 -6.60 33.42
CA ASN A 193 18.92 -7.89 33.73
C ASN A 193 19.45 -8.60 32.48
N CYS A 194 18.76 -8.48 31.34
CA CYS A 194 19.29 -8.95 30.06
C CYS A 194 20.58 -8.23 29.65
N LEU A 195 20.66 -6.91 29.84
CA LEU A 195 21.87 -6.14 29.58
C LEU A 195 23.03 -6.61 30.47
N LYS A 196 22.80 -6.74 31.79
CA LYS A 196 23.81 -7.28 32.72
C LYS A 196 24.25 -8.70 32.32
N LEU A 197 23.32 -9.55 31.90
CA LEU A 197 23.64 -10.89 31.41
C LEU A 197 24.51 -10.87 30.16
N ALA A 198 24.34 -9.88 29.26
CA ALA A 198 25.18 -9.72 28.08
C ALA A 198 26.66 -9.51 28.46
N GLU A 199 26.91 -8.70 29.48
CA GLU A 199 28.25 -8.35 29.99
C GLU A 199 28.89 -9.45 30.83
N ASP A 200 28.08 -10.11 31.67
CA ASP A 200 28.51 -11.18 32.56
C ASP A 200 28.74 -12.52 31.83
N ALA A 201 28.15 -12.70 30.65
CA ALA A 201 28.29 -13.92 29.86
C ALA A 201 29.76 -14.27 29.64
N ARG A 202 30.05 -15.58 29.57
CA ARG A 202 31.39 -16.10 29.29
C ARG A 202 31.32 -17.14 28.18
N PRO A 203 32.25 -17.12 27.21
CA PRO A 203 32.20 -18.05 26.09
C PRO A 203 32.59 -19.46 26.55
N LEU A 204 31.87 -20.44 26.04
CA LEU A 204 32.04 -21.87 26.31
C LEU A 204 32.90 -22.53 25.22
N PRO A 205 33.70 -23.55 25.55
CA PRO A 205 34.50 -24.25 24.55
C PRO A 205 33.62 -24.95 23.50
N SER A 206 33.92 -24.75 22.21
CA SER A 206 33.22 -25.41 21.12
C SER A 206 33.87 -26.76 20.76
N PRO A 207 33.12 -27.88 20.75
CA PRO A 207 33.65 -29.17 20.33
C PRO A 207 34.11 -29.14 18.87
N GLY A 208 35.37 -29.49 18.62
CA GLY A 208 35.90 -29.70 17.27
C GLY A 208 36.52 -28.47 16.58
N SER A 209 36.19 -27.23 16.95
CA SER A 209 36.76 -26.02 16.32
C SER A 209 37.84 -25.31 17.14
N GLY A 210 38.00 -25.66 18.42
CA GLY A 210 38.96 -24.99 19.34
C GLY A 210 38.58 -23.55 19.71
N ARG A 211 37.49 -23.00 19.14
CA ARG A 211 36.96 -21.66 19.44
C ARG A 211 36.19 -21.70 20.77
N ARG A 212 36.12 -20.55 21.44
CA ARG A 212 35.18 -20.35 22.56
C ARG A 212 34.04 -19.46 22.07
N LEU A 213 32.81 -19.94 22.19
CA LEU A 213 31.61 -19.29 21.67
C LEU A 213 30.60 -19.07 22.79
N PHE A 214 29.88 -17.97 22.78
CA PHE A 214 28.83 -17.68 23.77
C PHE A 214 27.63 -18.62 23.61
N ASN A 215 26.78 -18.72 24.63
CA ASN A 215 25.39 -19.16 24.42
C ASN A 215 24.60 -17.92 24.03
N PRO A 216 24.24 -17.75 22.74
CA PRO A 216 23.69 -16.49 22.27
C PRO A 216 22.22 -16.34 22.69
N VAL A 217 21.85 -15.12 23.08
CA VAL A 217 20.45 -14.69 23.16
C VAL A 217 20.13 -13.89 21.90
N ILE A 218 19.19 -14.37 21.10
CA ILE A 218 18.79 -13.80 19.81
C ILE A 218 17.38 -13.22 19.97
N TRP A 219 17.26 -11.91 19.89
CA TRP A 219 16.00 -11.16 19.96
C TRP A 219 15.43 -10.99 18.54
N LEU A 220 14.19 -11.42 18.33
CA LEU A 220 13.46 -11.17 17.09
C LEU A 220 12.52 -9.98 17.27
N ALA A 221 12.88 -8.84 16.69
CA ALA A 221 12.11 -7.60 16.72
C ALA A 221 11.63 -7.22 15.31
N ASP A 222 10.50 -6.51 15.19
CA ASP A 222 10.02 -6.09 13.88
C ASP A 222 10.93 -4.96 13.33
N GLY A 223 11.38 -4.06 14.21
CA GLY A 223 12.35 -3.00 13.94
C GLY A 223 13.34 -2.77 15.10
N GLU A 224 14.39 -1.99 14.82
CA GLU A 224 15.44 -1.67 15.81
C GLU A 224 14.92 -0.84 17.00
N ARG A 225 13.85 -0.07 16.79
CA ARG A 225 13.26 0.84 17.78
C ARG A 225 12.20 0.18 18.67
N ASP A 226 11.91 -1.10 18.44
CA ASP A 226 10.93 -1.84 19.24
C ASP A 226 11.49 -2.30 20.59
N LEU A 227 12.79 -2.12 20.80
CA LEU A 227 13.49 -2.44 22.03
C LEU A 227 14.14 -1.18 22.62
N PRO A 228 14.40 -1.14 23.93
CA PRO A 228 15.01 0.03 24.57
C PRO A 228 16.35 0.40 23.93
N THR A 229 16.53 1.65 23.51
CA THR A 229 17.74 2.12 22.80
C THR A 229 19.03 1.83 23.57
N TRP A 230 18.99 1.92 24.90
CA TRP A 230 20.15 1.62 25.75
C TRP A 230 20.53 0.14 25.79
N LEU A 231 19.62 -0.79 25.46
CA LEU A 231 19.94 -2.21 25.29
C LEU A 231 20.66 -2.43 23.96
N VAL A 232 20.14 -1.82 22.89
CA VAL A 232 20.60 -2.04 21.51
C VAL A 232 21.91 -1.30 21.22
N ALA A 233 22.01 -0.03 21.62
CA ALA A 233 23.17 0.83 21.34
C ALA A 233 24.10 1.03 22.55
N GLY A 234 23.68 0.61 23.75
CA GLY A 234 24.43 0.85 24.99
C GLY A 234 25.46 -0.23 25.35
N SER A 235 25.53 -1.35 24.61
CA SER A 235 26.44 -2.46 24.93
C SER A 235 27.21 -2.94 23.71
N GLU A 236 28.53 -3.09 23.87
CA GLU A 236 29.38 -3.73 22.86
C GLU A 236 29.17 -5.26 22.75
N ARG A 237 28.36 -5.85 23.64
CA ARG A 237 28.03 -7.28 23.70
C ARG A 237 26.73 -7.64 22.98
N VAL A 238 25.97 -6.63 22.58
CA VAL A 238 24.71 -6.77 21.86
C VAL A 238 24.95 -6.28 20.44
N ARG A 239 24.74 -7.16 19.46
CA ARG A 239 24.89 -6.82 18.05
C ARG A 239 23.55 -6.77 17.32
N THR A 240 23.27 -5.68 16.65
CA THR A 240 22.11 -5.56 15.76
C THR A 240 22.46 -6.07 14.35
N ILE A 241 21.61 -6.92 13.78
CA ILE A 241 21.73 -7.43 12.41
C ILE A 241 20.39 -7.24 11.71
N GLY A 242 20.38 -6.40 10.67
CA GLY A 242 19.21 -6.20 9.82
C GLY A 242 19.06 -7.32 8.81
N ILE A 243 17.88 -7.93 8.74
CA ILE A 243 17.53 -8.92 7.72
C ILE A 243 16.81 -8.18 6.58
N PRO A 244 17.44 -8.01 5.41
CA PRO A 244 16.81 -7.31 4.29
C PRO A 244 15.73 -8.16 3.61
N LEU A 245 14.84 -7.50 2.87
CA LEU A 245 13.99 -8.16 1.88
C LEU A 245 14.85 -8.83 0.80
N PRO A 246 14.36 -9.90 0.15
CA PRO A 246 15.11 -10.57 -0.90
C PRO A 246 15.39 -9.62 -2.08
N ASP A 247 16.63 -9.64 -2.58
CA ASP A 247 17.02 -8.92 -3.79
C ASP A 247 16.48 -9.59 -5.06
N LEU A 248 16.71 -8.99 -6.24
CA LEU A 248 16.26 -9.58 -7.50
C LEU A 248 16.85 -10.98 -7.73
N GLY A 249 18.11 -11.19 -7.35
CA GLY A 249 18.77 -12.48 -7.47
C GLY A 249 18.12 -13.57 -6.62
N GLY A 250 17.79 -13.27 -5.36
CA GLY A 250 17.06 -14.17 -4.47
C GLY A 250 15.65 -14.46 -4.96
N ARG A 251 14.93 -13.44 -5.45
CA ARG A 251 13.58 -13.63 -6.03
C ARG A 251 13.62 -14.46 -7.32
N ARG A 252 14.63 -14.29 -8.17
CA ARG A 252 14.79 -15.11 -9.39
C ARG A 252 15.03 -16.57 -9.06
N ARG A 253 15.91 -16.88 -8.10
CA ARG A 253 16.13 -18.26 -7.64
C ARG A 253 14.89 -18.86 -7.00
N MET A 254 14.14 -18.07 -6.24
CA MET A 254 12.84 -18.51 -5.70
C MET A 254 11.83 -18.79 -6.83
N ALA A 255 11.78 -17.94 -7.85
CA ALA A 255 10.91 -18.13 -9.01
C ALA A 255 11.29 -19.40 -9.80
N GLU A 256 12.58 -19.72 -9.94
CA GLU A 256 13.06 -20.97 -10.55
C GLU A 256 12.55 -22.19 -9.78
N LEU A 257 12.67 -22.20 -8.45
CA LEU A 257 12.14 -23.28 -7.61
C LEU A 257 10.61 -23.41 -7.73
N LEU A 258 9.89 -22.30 -7.66
CA LEU A 258 8.43 -22.28 -7.78
C LEU A 258 7.96 -22.69 -9.18
N ALA A 259 8.74 -22.43 -10.23
CA ALA A 259 8.45 -22.88 -11.58
C ALA A 259 8.50 -24.41 -11.70
N GLU A 260 9.49 -25.03 -11.07
CA GLU A 260 9.61 -26.49 -10.99
C GLU A 260 8.45 -27.10 -10.20
N GLU A 261 8.16 -26.56 -9.01
CA GLU A 261 7.03 -27.00 -8.16
C GLU A 261 5.68 -26.87 -8.89
N HIS A 262 5.44 -25.73 -9.54
CA HIS A 262 4.23 -25.48 -10.29
C HIS A 262 4.09 -26.43 -11.49
N THR A 263 5.18 -26.69 -12.21
CA THR A 263 5.19 -27.63 -13.33
C THR A 263 4.89 -29.05 -12.86
N ALA A 264 5.45 -29.45 -11.72
CA ALA A 264 5.20 -30.75 -11.11
C ALA A 264 3.74 -30.89 -10.65
N ALA A 265 3.18 -29.85 -10.03
CA ALA A 265 1.78 -29.83 -9.57
C ALA A 265 0.77 -29.85 -10.73
N CYS A 266 1.13 -29.28 -11.89
CA CYS A 266 0.28 -29.30 -13.09
C CYS A 266 0.50 -30.52 -14.00
N ALA A 267 1.39 -31.45 -13.64
CA ALA A 267 1.60 -32.67 -14.43
C ALA A 267 0.36 -33.57 -14.33
N PRO A 268 -0.17 -34.09 -15.45
CA PRO A 268 -1.33 -35.00 -15.41
C PRO A 268 -0.98 -36.29 -14.68
N GLU A 269 -1.88 -36.78 -13.83
CA GLU A 269 -1.67 -37.97 -12.99
C GLU A 269 -1.81 -39.33 -13.70
N ASP A 270 -2.17 -39.40 -15.01
CA ASP A 270 -2.28 -40.70 -15.71
C ASP A 270 -2.21 -40.64 -17.26
N ASP A 271 -1.73 -41.72 -17.88
CA ASP A 271 -1.53 -41.98 -19.33
C ASP A 271 -2.87 -42.10 -20.13
N GLY A 272 -3.64 -41.01 -20.20
CA GLY A 272 -4.81 -40.89 -21.10
C GLY A 272 -4.45 -40.33 -22.48
N PRO A 273 -5.20 -40.66 -23.56
CA PRO A 273 -4.90 -40.19 -24.91
C PRO A 273 -4.98 -38.65 -24.97
N VAL A 274 -3.81 -38.07 -25.23
CA VAL A 274 -3.54 -36.64 -25.31
C VAL A 274 -4.47 -35.95 -26.31
N SER A 275 -5.38 -35.10 -25.82
CA SER A 275 -6.01 -34.08 -26.66
C SER A 275 -6.51 -32.90 -25.83
N LEU A 276 -5.56 -32.10 -25.35
CA LEU A 276 -5.55 -30.63 -25.18
C LEU A 276 -4.14 -30.31 -24.66
N GLY A 277 -3.43 -29.35 -25.28
CA GLY A 277 -1.97 -29.24 -25.24
C GLY A 277 -1.33 -29.33 -23.85
N LYS A 278 -0.21 -30.05 -23.74
CA LYS A 278 0.59 -30.13 -22.50
C LYS A 278 0.87 -28.71 -21.98
N PRO A 279 0.76 -28.46 -20.65
CA PRO A 279 1.09 -27.15 -20.10
C PRO A 279 2.53 -26.77 -20.49
N ARG A 280 2.67 -25.58 -21.08
CA ARG A 280 3.97 -25.04 -21.49
C ARG A 280 4.87 -24.96 -20.26
N ARG A 281 6.06 -25.56 -20.32
CA ARG A 281 7.05 -25.35 -19.25
C ARG A 281 7.44 -23.88 -19.18
N PRO A 282 7.55 -23.30 -17.99
CA PRO A 282 8.00 -21.92 -17.82
C PRO A 282 9.37 -21.74 -18.46
N ASP A 283 9.56 -20.65 -19.19
CA ASP A 283 10.87 -20.27 -19.71
C ASP A 283 11.56 -19.24 -18.80
N GLU A 284 12.77 -18.83 -19.18
CA GLU A 284 13.53 -17.83 -18.43
C GLU A 284 12.82 -16.47 -18.36
N HIS A 285 12.03 -16.12 -19.38
CA HIS A 285 11.29 -14.87 -19.41
C HIS A 285 10.12 -14.87 -18.42
N ASP A 286 9.40 -15.98 -18.26
CA ASP A 286 8.34 -16.10 -17.26
C ASP A 286 8.89 -15.97 -15.84
N ILE A 287 10.04 -16.63 -15.58
CA ILE A 287 10.75 -16.59 -14.30
C ILE A 287 11.19 -15.16 -13.96
N ASP A 288 11.85 -14.47 -14.90
CA ASP A 288 12.27 -13.08 -14.71
C ASP A 288 11.06 -12.14 -14.52
N THR A 289 9.98 -12.36 -15.27
CA THR A 289 8.73 -11.60 -15.14
C THR A 289 8.13 -11.76 -13.75
N PHE A 290 8.05 -12.98 -13.23
CA PHE A 290 7.54 -13.24 -11.88
C PHE A 290 8.46 -12.66 -10.79
N ALA A 291 9.78 -12.79 -10.92
CA ALA A 291 10.76 -12.23 -9.97
C ALA A 291 10.74 -10.69 -9.93
N ARG A 292 10.40 -10.04 -11.05
CA ARG A 292 10.22 -8.58 -11.13
C ARG A 292 8.86 -8.13 -10.60
N ALA A 293 7.79 -8.86 -10.90
CA ALA A 293 6.45 -8.54 -10.41
C ALA A 293 6.37 -8.58 -8.88
N THR A 294 7.20 -9.41 -8.25
CA THR A 294 7.29 -9.59 -6.80
C THR A 294 8.25 -8.63 -6.11
N ALA A 295 8.61 -7.52 -6.77
CA ALA A 295 9.49 -6.50 -6.20
C ALA A 295 8.95 -5.97 -4.87
N GLY A 296 9.80 -6.00 -3.83
CA GLY A 296 9.45 -5.54 -2.49
C GLY A 296 8.55 -6.51 -1.70
N LEU A 297 8.30 -7.71 -2.21
CA LEU A 297 7.65 -8.80 -1.48
C LEU A 297 8.69 -9.71 -0.81
N THR A 298 8.23 -10.41 0.22
CA THR A 298 8.97 -11.50 0.89
C THR A 298 8.97 -12.76 0.02
N LEU A 299 9.94 -13.66 0.20
CA LEU A 299 9.92 -14.95 -0.53
C LEU A 299 8.71 -15.79 -0.14
N ARG A 300 8.24 -15.67 1.10
CA ARG A 300 6.98 -16.25 1.56
C ARG A 300 5.81 -15.73 0.72
N ALA A 301 5.70 -14.41 0.53
CA ALA A 301 4.66 -13.80 -0.30
C ALA A 301 4.74 -14.26 -1.76
N MET A 302 5.94 -14.47 -2.32
CA MET A 302 6.11 -15.08 -3.64
C MET A 302 5.51 -16.48 -3.70
N ARG A 303 5.81 -17.32 -2.69
CA ARG A 303 5.26 -18.69 -2.62
C ARG A 303 3.75 -18.70 -2.48
N GLU A 304 3.19 -17.84 -1.63
CA GLU A 304 1.73 -17.73 -1.49
C GLU A 304 1.09 -17.19 -2.78
N SER A 305 1.76 -16.31 -3.53
CA SER A 305 1.31 -15.88 -4.87
C SER A 305 1.30 -17.07 -5.85
N ALA A 306 2.33 -17.91 -5.86
CA ALA A 306 2.36 -19.10 -6.70
C ALA A 306 1.29 -20.12 -6.31
N ARG A 307 0.97 -20.22 -5.01
CA ARG A 307 -0.17 -21.03 -4.53
C ARG A 307 -1.51 -20.49 -5.01
N ILE A 308 -1.72 -19.16 -4.98
CA ILE A 308 -2.92 -18.52 -5.54
C ILE A 308 -3.05 -18.85 -7.04
N ALA A 309 -1.94 -18.90 -7.78
CA ALA A 309 -1.96 -19.29 -9.19
C ALA A 309 -2.46 -20.74 -9.37
N LEU A 310 -1.92 -21.68 -8.59
CA LEU A 310 -2.33 -23.09 -8.61
C LEU A 310 -3.81 -23.26 -8.25
N ASP A 311 -4.26 -22.64 -7.15
CA ASP A 311 -5.66 -22.71 -6.70
C ASP A 311 -6.66 -22.15 -7.74
N ARG A 312 -6.17 -21.31 -8.66
CA ARG A 312 -6.95 -20.69 -9.75
C ARG A 312 -6.73 -21.33 -11.11
N GLY A 313 -5.85 -22.32 -11.22
CA GLY A 313 -5.48 -22.92 -12.51
C GLY A 313 -4.79 -21.95 -13.47
N LEU A 314 -4.14 -20.91 -12.95
CA LEU A 314 -3.33 -20.00 -13.77
C LEU A 314 -2.04 -20.69 -14.19
N SER A 315 -1.61 -20.46 -15.43
CA SER A 315 -0.28 -20.91 -15.87
C SER A 315 0.82 -20.07 -15.22
N PHE A 316 2.05 -20.57 -15.21
CA PHE A 316 3.17 -19.82 -14.65
C PHE A 316 3.45 -18.50 -15.39
N ALA A 317 3.11 -18.42 -16.68
CA ALA A 317 3.20 -17.18 -17.46
C ALA A 317 2.24 -16.08 -16.95
N GLU A 318 1.18 -16.48 -16.25
CA GLU A 318 0.15 -15.58 -15.68
C GLU A 318 0.44 -15.22 -14.20
N MET A 319 1.62 -15.55 -13.67
CA MET A 319 1.98 -15.29 -12.28
C MET A 319 1.84 -13.82 -11.86
N ARG A 320 1.97 -12.88 -12.79
CA ARG A 320 1.73 -11.45 -12.51
C ARG A 320 0.31 -11.20 -11.99
N ASP A 321 -0.68 -11.93 -12.49
CA ASP A 321 -2.06 -11.81 -12.04
C ASP A 321 -2.25 -12.40 -10.65
N ALA A 322 -1.55 -13.49 -10.33
CA ALA A 322 -1.55 -14.05 -8.99
C ALA A 322 -0.89 -13.11 -7.96
N VAL A 323 0.21 -12.44 -8.34
CA VAL A 323 0.85 -11.40 -7.51
C VAL A 323 -0.09 -10.21 -7.30
N ARG A 324 -0.79 -9.76 -8.34
CA ARG A 324 -1.80 -8.69 -8.23
C ARG A 324 -2.89 -9.08 -7.23
N VAL A 325 -3.43 -10.30 -7.35
CA VAL A 325 -4.44 -10.82 -6.42
C VAL A 325 -3.92 -10.88 -4.99
N TYR A 326 -2.67 -11.31 -4.78
CA TYR A 326 -2.05 -11.31 -3.46
C TYR A 326 -1.95 -9.89 -2.86
N GLN A 327 -1.54 -8.91 -3.66
CA GLN A 327 -1.34 -7.53 -3.21
C GLN A 327 -2.65 -6.78 -2.97
N LEU A 328 -3.66 -6.98 -3.82
CA LEU A 328 -4.89 -6.20 -3.83
C LEU A 328 -6.07 -6.92 -3.15
N GLY A 329 -6.02 -8.24 -3.02
CA GLY A 329 -7.15 -9.05 -2.54
C GLY A 329 -8.34 -9.14 -3.50
N VAL A 330 -8.33 -8.40 -4.62
CA VAL A 330 -9.41 -8.38 -5.61
C VAL A 330 -9.18 -9.42 -6.70
N LYS A 331 -10.23 -10.18 -7.03
CA LYS A 331 -10.18 -11.24 -8.04
C LYS A 331 -10.28 -10.70 -9.45
N ASP A 332 -11.25 -9.83 -9.68
CA ASP A 332 -11.57 -9.31 -11.01
C ASP A 332 -10.66 -8.14 -11.34
N ASN A 333 -10.19 -8.08 -12.58
CA ASN A 333 -9.39 -6.97 -13.08
C ASN A 333 -10.22 -6.18 -14.12
N PRO A 334 -10.85 -5.07 -13.73
CA PRO A 334 -11.56 -4.19 -14.65
C PRO A 334 -10.74 -3.82 -15.89
N TRP A 335 -9.43 -3.61 -15.75
CA TRP A 335 -8.57 -3.21 -16.87
C TRP A 335 -8.38 -4.28 -17.95
N GLN A 336 -8.64 -5.56 -17.64
CA GLN A 336 -8.65 -6.64 -18.62
C GLN A 336 -10.03 -6.84 -19.26
N ALA A 337 -11.08 -6.20 -18.72
CA ALA A 337 -12.42 -6.36 -19.24
C ALA A 337 -12.58 -5.59 -20.57
N ASP A 338 -13.20 -6.25 -21.55
CA ASP A 338 -13.39 -5.69 -22.90
C ASP A 338 -14.18 -4.36 -22.88
N TYR A 339 -15.12 -4.22 -21.93
CA TYR A 339 -15.95 -3.03 -21.81
C TYR A 339 -15.12 -1.75 -21.55
N ILE A 340 -14.00 -1.82 -20.81
CA ILE A 340 -13.16 -0.63 -20.58
C ILE A 340 -12.55 -0.14 -21.89
N ARG A 341 -12.09 -1.07 -22.74
CA ARG A 341 -11.52 -0.72 -24.04
C ARG A 341 -12.58 -0.11 -24.95
N GLU A 342 -13.78 -0.70 -25.00
CA GLU A 342 -14.90 -0.16 -25.77
C GLU A 342 -15.33 1.23 -25.28
N GLN A 343 -15.40 1.43 -23.97
CA GLN A 343 -15.70 2.72 -23.36
C GLN A 343 -14.65 3.77 -23.74
N ILE A 344 -13.35 3.46 -23.62
CA ILE A 344 -12.27 4.38 -24.01
C ILE A 344 -12.33 4.72 -25.51
N GLN A 345 -12.69 3.76 -26.37
CA GLN A 345 -12.85 3.99 -27.81
C GLN A 345 -13.98 4.99 -28.13
N ARG A 346 -15.08 4.95 -27.36
CA ARG A 346 -16.20 5.91 -27.48
C ARG A 346 -15.99 7.18 -26.66
N GLY A 347 -15.00 7.18 -25.77
CA GLY A 347 -14.76 8.21 -24.77
C GLY A 347 -14.53 9.61 -25.33
N GLU A 348 -14.06 9.77 -26.57
CA GLU A 348 -13.91 11.10 -27.17
C GLU A 348 -15.25 11.82 -27.33
N ALA A 349 -16.28 11.12 -27.81
CA ALA A 349 -17.62 11.69 -27.94
C ALA A 349 -18.23 11.95 -26.55
N ASP A 350 -18.13 10.97 -25.65
CA ASP A 350 -18.73 11.04 -24.32
C ASP A 350 -18.11 12.15 -23.46
N LEU A 351 -16.78 12.29 -23.48
CA LEU A 351 -16.08 13.33 -22.73
C LEU A 351 -16.33 14.72 -23.32
N ARG A 352 -16.35 14.88 -24.65
CA ARG A 352 -16.67 16.18 -25.31
C ARG A 352 -18.13 16.59 -25.15
N ALA A 353 -19.04 15.63 -25.01
CA ALA A 353 -20.43 15.92 -24.70
C ALA A 353 -20.57 16.62 -23.34
N ARG A 354 -19.68 16.32 -22.39
CA ARG A 354 -19.74 16.83 -21.02
C ARG A 354 -18.77 17.98 -20.73
N VAL A 355 -17.54 17.92 -21.24
CA VAL A 355 -16.49 18.94 -21.05
C VAL A 355 -16.38 19.76 -22.33
N LYS A 356 -16.86 21.01 -22.28
CA LYS A 356 -16.97 21.91 -23.43
C LYS A 356 -15.70 22.73 -23.66
N GLY A 357 -15.28 22.86 -24.92
CA GLY A 357 -14.16 23.72 -25.33
C GLY A 357 -12.77 23.22 -24.92
N GLN A 358 -12.61 21.94 -24.61
CA GLN A 358 -11.36 21.35 -24.10
C GLN A 358 -10.91 20.15 -24.95
N GLU A 359 -11.08 20.21 -26.26
CA GLU A 359 -10.87 19.08 -27.19
C GLU A 359 -9.44 18.55 -27.14
N LYS A 360 -8.45 19.44 -27.05
CA LYS A 360 -7.03 19.06 -26.93
C LYS A 360 -6.73 18.38 -25.60
N ALA A 361 -7.32 18.87 -24.51
CA ALA A 361 -7.16 18.28 -23.18
C ALA A 361 -7.80 16.89 -23.12
N VAL A 362 -9.02 16.73 -23.66
CA VAL A 362 -9.72 15.45 -23.78
C VAL A 362 -8.91 14.45 -24.60
N GLY A 363 -8.36 14.86 -25.75
CA GLY A 363 -7.52 14.01 -26.59
C GLY A 363 -6.28 13.47 -25.85
N LYS A 364 -5.54 14.37 -25.19
CA LYS A 364 -4.37 13.98 -24.38
C LYS A 364 -4.75 13.06 -23.22
N ALA A 365 -5.85 13.35 -22.52
CA ALA A 365 -6.33 12.49 -21.44
C ALA A 365 -6.66 11.08 -21.95
N LEU A 366 -7.36 10.96 -23.09
CA LEU A 366 -7.67 9.68 -23.70
C LEU A 366 -6.42 8.92 -24.13
N ASP A 367 -5.40 9.58 -24.64
CA ASP A 367 -4.13 8.91 -24.99
C ASP A 367 -3.43 8.35 -23.75
N ILE A 368 -3.49 9.06 -22.62
CA ILE A 368 -3.01 8.53 -21.33
C ILE A 368 -3.85 7.32 -20.89
N LEU A 369 -5.17 7.37 -21.02
CA LEU A 369 -6.06 6.26 -20.66
C LEU A 369 -5.87 5.03 -21.57
N LYS A 370 -5.63 5.22 -22.87
CA LYS A 370 -5.28 4.12 -23.79
C LYS A 370 -3.97 3.45 -23.36
N ARG A 371 -2.94 4.23 -22.99
CA ARG A 371 -1.69 3.68 -22.43
C ARG A 371 -1.95 2.91 -21.14
N ALA A 372 -2.80 3.45 -20.26
CA ALA A 372 -3.21 2.81 -19.01
C ALA A 372 -3.88 1.45 -19.25
N ALA A 373 -4.88 1.40 -20.14
CA ALA A 373 -5.60 0.18 -20.50
C ALA A 373 -4.70 -0.88 -21.16
N LEU A 374 -3.73 -0.46 -21.98
CA LEU A 374 -2.73 -1.37 -22.57
C LEU A 374 -1.62 -1.78 -21.59
N GLY A 375 -1.59 -1.24 -20.37
CA GLY A 375 -0.53 -1.52 -19.40
C GLY A 375 0.83 -0.96 -19.82
N LEU A 376 0.84 0.05 -20.69
CA LEU A 376 2.06 0.70 -21.20
C LEU A 376 2.53 1.86 -20.33
N SER A 377 1.80 2.18 -19.26
CA SER A 377 2.17 3.21 -18.30
C SER A 377 3.49 2.86 -17.61
N GLY A 378 4.50 3.69 -17.81
CA GLY A 378 5.83 3.48 -17.23
C GLY A 378 6.62 2.34 -17.88
N ALA A 379 6.24 1.88 -19.08
CA ALA A 379 6.94 0.79 -19.79
C ALA A 379 8.43 1.08 -20.07
N GLN A 380 8.81 2.36 -20.13
CA GLN A 380 10.19 2.80 -20.27
C GLN A 380 11.05 2.66 -19.00
N ALA A 381 10.45 2.32 -17.86
CA ALA A 381 11.16 2.22 -16.58
C ALA A 381 11.63 0.80 -16.28
N SER A 382 12.69 0.69 -15.47
CA SER A 382 13.31 -0.58 -15.06
C SER A 382 12.38 -1.54 -14.30
N HIS A 383 11.25 -1.04 -13.79
CA HIS A 383 10.21 -1.80 -13.09
C HIS A 383 8.82 -1.52 -13.72
N PRO A 384 8.49 -2.18 -14.85
CA PRO A 384 7.17 -2.09 -15.46
C PRO A 384 6.14 -2.77 -14.55
N GLY A 385 5.12 -2.03 -14.11
CA GLY A 385 3.96 -2.59 -13.39
C GLY A 385 3.83 -2.25 -11.90
N SER A 386 4.82 -1.59 -11.30
CA SER A 386 4.66 -1.06 -9.92
C SER A 386 3.96 0.29 -9.91
N ARG A 387 4.14 1.11 -10.95
CA ARG A 387 3.59 2.47 -11.05
C ARG A 387 2.05 2.50 -11.16
N PRO A 388 1.42 3.63 -10.80
CA PRO A 388 0.00 3.83 -11.02
C PRO A 388 -0.40 3.63 -12.48
N ARG A 389 -1.61 3.09 -12.69
CA ARG A 389 -2.09 2.69 -14.02
C ARG A 389 -2.15 3.85 -14.99
N GLY A 390 -2.46 5.04 -14.51
CA GLY A 390 -2.39 6.28 -15.26
C GLY A 390 -2.10 7.45 -14.33
N VAL A 391 -1.36 8.44 -14.83
CA VAL A 391 -1.11 9.69 -14.11
C VAL A 391 -1.45 10.83 -15.06
N LEU A 392 -2.32 11.75 -14.63
CA LEU A 392 -2.67 12.96 -15.36
C LEU A 392 -2.40 14.19 -14.49
N PHE A 393 -1.86 15.25 -15.09
CA PHE A 393 -1.68 16.54 -14.42
C PHE A 393 -2.45 17.62 -15.19
N PHE A 394 -3.56 18.09 -14.64
CA PHE A 394 -4.42 19.08 -15.25
C PHE A 394 -3.99 20.49 -14.84
N ALA A 395 -3.47 21.25 -15.79
CA ALA A 395 -3.00 22.62 -15.58
C ALA A 395 -3.84 23.62 -16.38
N GLY A 396 -4.26 24.71 -15.77
CA GLY A 396 -4.94 25.80 -16.48
C GLY A 396 -5.84 26.65 -15.58
N PRO A 397 -6.58 27.61 -16.16
CA PRO A 397 -7.40 28.58 -15.43
C PRO A 397 -8.45 27.96 -14.50
N THR A 398 -8.86 28.72 -13.49
CA THR A 398 -9.95 28.34 -12.60
C THR A 398 -11.26 28.22 -13.38
N GLY A 399 -12.07 27.21 -13.07
CA GLY A 399 -13.39 27.06 -13.67
C GLY A 399 -13.43 26.51 -15.11
N THR A 400 -12.32 26.04 -15.68
CA THR A 400 -12.25 25.46 -17.05
C THR A 400 -12.68 24.00 -17.16
N GLY A 401 -13.07 23.36 -16.05
CA GLY A 401 -13.60 21.99 -16.05
C GLY A 401 -12.60 20.88 -15.70
N LYS A 402 -11.44 21.19 -15.10
CA LYS A 402 -10.44 20.20 -14.64
C LYS A 402 -11.07 19.07 -13.78
N THR A 403 -11.81 19.45 -12.74
CA THR A 403 -12.52 18.52 -11.84
C THR A 403 -13.61 17.73 -12.59
N GLU A 404 -14.31 18.37 -13.53
CA GLU A 404 -15.37 17.70 -14.30
C GLU A 404 -14.82 16.68 -15.28
N LEU A 405 -13.65 16.94 -15.89
CA LEU A 405 -12.96 15.93 -16.70
C LEU A 405 -12.56 14.73 -15.83
N ALA A 406 -12.04 14.95 -14.62
CA ALA A 406 -11.66 13.87 -13.71
C ALA A 406 -12.86 12.96 -13.34
N LYS A 407 -14.00 13.55 -12.96
CA LYS A 407 -15.24 12.79 -12.70
C LYS A 407 -15.74 12.06 -13.94
N SER A 408 -15.65 12.69 -15.11
CA SER A 408 -16.05 12.09 -16.38
C SER A 408 -15.17 10.90 -16.74
N VAL A 409 -13.86 10.97 -16.44
CA VAL A 409 -12.93 9.84 -16.59
C VAL A 409 -13.30 8.68 -15.64
N ALA A 410 -13.65 8.97 -14.39
CA ALA A 410 -14.11 7.92 -13.47
C ALA A 410 -15.37 7.22 -13.97
N LYS A 411 -16.37 8.00 -14.42
CA LYS A 411 -17.59 7.47 -15.03
C LYS A 411 -17.31 6.67 -16.29
N LEU A 412 -16.37 7.12 -17.12
CA LEU A 412 -15.98 6.43 -18.35
C LEU A 412 -15.34 5.07 -18.07
N LEU A 413 -14.50 4.95 -17.04
CA LEU A 413 -13.74 3.73 -16.74
C LEU A 413 -14.52 2.74 -15.86
N PHE A 414 -15.27 3.25 -14.88
CA PHE A 414 -15.87 2.46 -13.82
C PHE A 414 -17.41 2.60 -13.76
N GLY A 415 -18.00 3.33 -14.71
CA GLY A 415 -19.46 3.48 -14.84
C GLY A 415 -20.10 4.48 -13.87
N THR A 416 -19.38 4.94 -12.85
CA THR A 416 -19.88 5.91 -11.85
C THR A 416 -18.87 7.03 -11.58
N GLU A 417 -19.38 8.21 -11.24
CA GLU A 417 -18.57 9.35 -10.80
C GLU A 417 -18.05 9.17 -9.38
N ASP A 418 -18.71 8.34 -8.56
CA ASP A 418 -18.32 8.05 -7.18
C ASP A 418 -17.00 7.27 -7.10
N ALA A 419 -16.58 6.65 -8.21
CA ALA A 419 -15.24 6.07 -8.36
C ALA A 419 -14.14 7.13 -8.46
N CYS A 420 -14.49 8.42 -8.43
CA CYS A 420 -13.56 9.54 -8.29
C CYS A 420 -13.42 9.95 -6.82
N LEU A 421 -12.39 9.44 -6.16
CA LEU A 421 -12.05 9.86 -4.79
C LEU A 421 -11.33 11.21 -4.83
N ARG A 422 -11.97 12.27 -4.35
CA ARG A 422 -11.44 13.64 -4.40
C ARG A 422 -10.87 14.08 -3.05
N PHE A 423 -9.66 14.64 -3.10
CA PHE A 423 -9.01 15.33 -1.99
C PHE A 423 -8.67 16.77 -2.38
N ASP A 424 -9.11 17.73 -1.57
CA ASP A 424 -8.74 19.13 -1.72
C ASP A 424 -7.44 19.41 -0.97
N MET A 425 -6.36 19.69 -1.70
CA MET A 425 -5.03 19.86 -1.12
C MET A 425 -4.89 21.14 -0.29
N SER A 426 -5.82 22.09 -0.38
CA SER A 426 -5.88 23.23 0.52
C SER A 426 -6.14 22.82 1.97
N GLU A 427 -6.88 21.73 2.20
CA GLU A 427 -7.06 21.15 3.53
C GLU A 427 -5.79 20.47 4.07
N PHE A 428 -4.84 20.15 3.18
CA PHE A 428 -3.60 19.45 3.51
C PHE A 428 -2.37 20.37 3.45
N SER A 429 -2.58 21.67 3.69
CA SER A 429 -1.54 22.69 3.71
C SER A 429 -0.73 22.72 5.01
N ALA A 430 -1.24 22.13 6.10
CA ALA A 430 -0.56 22.08 7.38
C ALA A 430 0.29 20.80 7.53
N PRO A 431 1.46 20.83 8.22
CA PRO A 431 2.35 19.66 8.30
C PRO A 431 1.73 18.39 8.92
N HIS A 432 0.83 18.55 9.89
CA HIS A 432 0.16 17.42 10.57
C HIS A 432 -0.99 16.82 9.75
N SER A 433 -1.39 17.44 8.64
CA SER A 433 -2.44 16.92 7.77
C SER A 433 -2.00 15.68 6.99
N VAL A 434 -0.69 15.47 6.83
CA VAL A 434 -0.09 14.27 6.22
C VAL A 434 -0.56 13.02 6.94
N ASP A 435 -0.61 13.06 8.28
CA ASP A 435 -1.00 11.93 9.12
C ASP A 435 -2.49 11.58 8.93
N ARG A 436 -3.36 12.58 8.70
CA ARG A 436 -4.78 12.35 8.37
C ARG A 436 -4.93 11.69 7.00
N LEU A 437 -4.18 12.16 6.01
CA LEU A 437 -4.28 11.63 4.64
C LEU A 437 -3.73 10.19 4.56
N LEU A 438 -2.60 9.92 5.21
CA LEU A 438 -1.80 8.70 4.99
C LEU A 438 -1.84 7.71 6.16
N GLY A 439 -2.09 8.19 7.37
CA GLY A 439 -2.10 7.41 8.60
C GLY A 439 -0.97 7.83 9.54
N ALA A 440 -1.32 8.15 10.79
CA ALA A 440 -0.37 8.56 11.82
C ALA A 440 0.54 7.40 12.27
N PRO A 441 1.77 7.68 12.74
CA PRO A 441 2.64 6.68 13.36
C PRO A 441 2.18 6.28 14.77
N PRO A 442 2.68 5.17 15.34
CA PRO A 442 2.34 4.75 16.71
C PRO A 442 2.62 5.85 17.73
N GLY A 443 1.69 6.05 18.66
CA GLY A 443 1.80 7.08 19.72
C GLY A 443 1.20 8.44 19.37
N TYR A 444 0.63 8.62 18.16
CA TYR A 444 -0.06 9.84 17.75
C TYR A 444 -1.58 9.63 17.65
N VAL A 445 -2.35 10.72 17.85
CA VAL A 445 -3.82 10.70 17.73
C VAL A 445 -4.21 10.36 16.29
N GLY A 446 -5.13 9.42 16.12
CA GLY A 446 -5.54 8.92 14.80
C GLY A 446 -4.76 7.69 14.32
N TYR A 447 -3.82 7.17 15.12
CA TYR A 447 -3.09 5.94 14.82
C TYR A 447 -4.03 4.78 14.47
N GLU A 448 -5.10 4.55 15.23
CA GLU A 448 -6.02 3.42 14.99
C GLU A 448 -6.96 3.62 13.79
N ALA A 449 -7.17 4.86 13.33
CA ALA A 449 -8.12 5.17 12.27
C ALA A 449 -7.56 4.89 10.86
N GLY A 450 -6.24 4.76 10.71
CA GLY A 450 -5.58 4.70 9.41
C GLY A 450 -5.64 6.05 8.66
N GLY A 451 -5.08 6.08 7.44
CA GLY A 451 -5.17 7.26 6.57
C GLY A 451 -6.42 7.26 5.70
N GLU A 452 -6.97 8.43 5.41
CA GLU A 452 -8.13 8.58 4.51
C GLU A 452 -7.83 8.02 3.11
N LEU A 453 -6.68 8.36 2.53
CA LEU A 453 -6.28 7.90 1.20
C LEU A 453 -5.93 6.41 1.20
N THR A 454 -5.10 5.98 2.15
CA THR A 454 -4.57 4.60 2.20
C THR A 454 -5.68 3.60 2.48
N THR A 455 -6.59 3.90 3.40
CA THR A 455 -7.74 3.05 3.70
C THR A 455 -8.71 2.98 2.53
N ALA A 456 -9.02 4.11 1.91
CA ALA A 456 -9.97 4.16 0.81
C ALA A 456 -9.47 3.33 -0.40
N VAL A 457 -8.20 3.49 -0.80
CA VAL A 457 -7.60 2.73 -1.91
C VAL A 457 -7.45 1.24 -1.59
N ARG A 458 -7.19 0.88 -0.33
CA ARG A 458 -7.13 -0.53 0.09
C ARG A 458 -8.49 -1.23 -0.02
N ASN A 459 -9.57 -0.51 0.31
CA ASN A 459 -10.93 -1.04 0.23
C ASN A 459 -11.40 -1.21 -1.21
N ASP A 460 -10.99 -0.31 -2.11
CA ASP A 460 -11.24 -0.44 -3.54
C ASP A 460 -10.08 0.17 -4.35
N PRO A 461 -9.21 -0.68 -4.92
CA PRO A 461 -8.00 -0.24 -5.63
C PRO A 461 -8.25 0.21 -7.07
N PHE A 462 -9.46 0.01 -7.62
CA PHE A 462 -9.80 0.34 -9.01
C PHE A 462 -10.58 1.64 -9.08
N ARG A 463 -9.87 2.75 -8.93
CA ARG A 463 -10.49 4.08 -8.85
C ARG A 463 -9.65 5.18 -9.47
N VAL A 464 -10.32 6.29 -9.71
CA VAL A 464 -9.68 7.56 -10.01
C VAL A 464 -9.46 8.29 -8.69
N VAL A 465 -8.23 8.73 -8.42
CA VAL A 465 -7.91 9.56 -7.25
C VAL A 465 -7.56 10.95 -7.73
N LEU A 466 -8.36 11.94 -7.33
CA LEU A 466 -8.21 13.34 -7.71
C LEU A 466 -7.61 14.14 -6.56
N PHE A 467 -6.42 14.69 -6.78
CA PHE A 467 -5.77 15.65 -5.89
C PHE A 467 -5.95 17.05 -6.47
N ASP A 468 -6.91 17.80 -5.92
CA ASP A 468 -7.27 19.13 -6.38
C ASP A 468 -6.33 20.19 -5.76
N GLU A 469 -5.88 21.15 -6.56
CA GLU A 469 -5.02 22.28 -6.11
C GLU A 469 -3.70 21.84 -5.44
N ILE A 470 -2.97 20.92 -6.08
CA ILE A 470 -1.75 20.31 -5.54
C ILE A 470 -0.67 21.31 -5.09
N ASP A 471 -0.67 22.51 -5.64
CA ASP A 471 0.22 23.61 -5.24
C ASP A 471 -0.02 24.15 -3.83
N LYS A 472 -1.15 23.80 -3.20
CA LYS A 472 -1.49 24.19 -1.82
C LYS A 472 -1.09 23.16 -0.77
N ALA A 473 -0.68 21.96 -1.18
CA ALA A 473 -0.30 20.90 -0.27
C ALA A 473 0.97 21.22 0.51
N ASP A 474 1.08 20.71 1.73
CA ASP A 474 2.33 20.69 2.48
C ASP A 474 3.41 19.87 1.76
N LYS A 475 4.68 20.25 1.94
CA LYS A 475 5.83 19.58 1.32
C LYS A 475 5.92 18.11 1.71
N GLY A 476 5.55 17.75 2.95
CA GLY A 476 5.51 16.37 3.41
C GLY A 476 4.51 15.49 2.65
N VAL A 477 3.39 16.07 2.18
CA VAL A 477 2.44 15.35 1.30
C VAL A 477 3.06 15.12 -0.07
N LEU A 478 3.70 16.13 -0.64
CA LEU A 478 4.34 16.05 -1.96
C LEU A 478 5.46 15.00 -2.00
N ASP A 479 6.26 14.93 -0.93
CA ASP A 479 7.33 13.93 -0.78
C ASP A 479 6.78 12.49 -0.78
N LYS A 480 5.56 12.29 -0.24
CA LYS A 480 4.88 11.00 -0.26
C LYS A 480 4.31 10.67 -1.64
N PHE A 481 3.84 11.66 -2.39
CA PHE A 481 3.40 11.45 -3.77
C PHE A 481 4.54 11.07 -4.71
N LEU A 482 5.77 11.53 -4.47
CA LEU A 482 6.94 11.06 -5.22
C LEU A 482 7.07 9.53 -5.11
N GLN A 483 6.95 8.99 -3.90
CA GLN A 483 6.99 7.55 -3.66
C GLN A 483 5.88 6.82 -4.43
N VAL A 484 4.65 7.36 -4.43
CA VAL A 484 3.52 6.78 -5.17
C VAL A 484 3.75 6.83 -6.68
N LEU A 485 4.28 7.92 -7.23
CA LEU A 485 4.54 8.05 -8.67
C LEU A 485 5.71 7.17 -9.16
N GLU A 486 6.62 6.81 -8.26
CA GLU A 486 7.77 5.96 -8.57
C GLU A 486 7.50 4.48 -8.40
N ASP A 487 6.98 4.11 -7.23
CA ASP A 487 6.83 2.72 -6.81
C ASP A 487 5.37 2.25 -6.84
N GLY A 488 4.40 3.15 -7.04
CA GLY A 488 2.95 2.89 -6.97
C GLY A 488 2.52 2.16 -5.72
N ARG A 489 3.22 2.39 -4.62
CA ARG A 489 2.87 1.91 -3.29
C ARG A 489 3.20 2.96 -2.25
N LEU A 490 2.48 2.92 -1.15
CA LEU A 490 2.71 3.78 -0.01
C LEU A 490 2.58 2.97 1.27
N THR A 491 3.55 3.08 2.16
CA THR A 491 3.49 2.46 3.48
C THR A 491 3.10 3.53 4.49
N ASP A 492 2.00 3.29 5.20
CA ASP A 492 1.50 4.19 6.25
C ASP A 492 2.35 4.11 7.53
N GLY A 493 2.04 4.97 8.51
CA GLY A 493 2.73 4.99 9.80
C GLY A 493 2.59 3.68 10.59
N GLN A 494 1.58 2.84 10.29
CA GLN A 494 1.40 1.53 10.91
C GLN A 494 2.27 0.44 10.27
N GLY A 495 2.96 0.75 9.17
CA GLY A 495 3.72 -0.23 8.40
C GLY A 495 2.89 -1.00 7.38
N VAL A 496 1.63 -0.61 7.14
CA VAL A 496 0.77 -1.27 6.14
C VAL A 496 0.99 -0.64 4.78
N THR A 497 1.33 -1.47 3.79
CA THR A 497 1.54 -1.03 2.41
C THR A 497 0.22 -1.03 1.64
N THR A 498 -0.08 0.09 0.99
CA THR A 498 -1.21 0.28 0.07
C THR A 498 -0.68 0.41 -1.35
N TYR A 499 -1.26 -0.33 -2.29
CA TYR A 499 -0.84 -0.33 -3.70
C TYR A 499 -1.77 0.54 -4.55
N PHE A 500 -1.18 1.39 -5.38
CA PHE A 500 -1.84 2.32 -6.30
C PHE A 500 -1.68 1.89 -7.77
N SER A 501 -1.11 0.70 -8.02
CA SER A 501 -0.77 0.20 -9.36
C SER A 501 -1.98 0.08 -10.30
N GLU A 502 -3.19 -0.06 -9.75
CA GLU A 502 -4.45 -0.13 -10.52
C GLU A 502 -5.27 1.17 -10.48
N CYS A 503 -4.78 2.21 -9.79
CA CYS A 503 -5.42 3.51 -9.72
C CYS A 503 -5.03 4.41 -10.91
N VAL A 504 -5.94 5.31 -11.29
CA VAL A 504 -5.61 6.48 -12.11
C VAL A 504 -5.48 7.69 -11.20
N LEU A 505 -4.30 8.29 -11.15
CA LEU A 505 -4.04 9.49 -10.35
C LEU A 505 -4.22 10.72 -11.22
N ILE A 506 -5.02 11.67 -10.74
CA ILE A 506 -5.24 12.96 -11.40
C ILE A 506 -4.85 14.05 -10.42
N PHE A 507 -3.94 14.91 -10.83
CA PHE A 507 -3.56 16.11 -10.09
C PHE A 507 -4.13 17.32 -10.82
N THR A 508 -4.66 18.30 -10.10
CA THR A 508 -5.01 19.59 -10.70
C THR A 508 -4.15 20.69 -10.13
N SER A 509 -3.89 21.70 -10.95
CA SER A 509 -3.30 22.93 -10.49
C SER A 509 -3.85 24.12 -11.25
N ASN A 510 -3.98 25.23 -10.54
CA ASN A 510 -4.30 26.54 -11.12
C ASN A 510 -3.02 27.31 -11.51
N LEU A 511 -1.84 26.68 -11.38
CA LEU A 511 -0.55 27.25 -11.76
C LEU A 511 -0.45 27.52 -13.27
N GLY A 512 0.33 28.54 -13.61
CA GLY A 512 0.59 28.97 -15.00
C GLY A 512 -0.34 30.05 -15.54
N VAL A 513 -1.26 30.56 -14.71
CA VAL A 513 -2.27 31.55 -15.12
C VAL A 513 -2.02 32.91 -14.48
N ARG A 514 -1.38 32.93 -13.30
CA ARG A 514 -0.95 34.16 -12.61
C ARG A 514 0.53 34.03 -12.20
N LYS A 515 1.33 35.06 -12.46
CA LYS A 515 2.73 35.18 -11.99
C LYS A 515 2.83 36.40 -11.09
N ARG A 516 3.56 36.27 -9.98
CA ARG A 516 3.99 37.44 -9.20
C ARG A 516 5.12 38.11 -9.97
N THR A 517 4.86 39.27 -10.55
CA THR A 517 5.86 40.03 -11.30
C THR A 517 6.39 41.20 -10.46
N GLY A 518 7.66 41.16 -10.07
CA GLY A 518 8.38 42.31 -9.47
C GLY A 518 9.27 41.95 -8.28
N GLU A 519 10.50 42.45 -8.28
CA GLU A 519 11.40 42.43 -7.10
C GLU A 519 10.74 43.25 -5.98
N GLY A 520 10.14 42.56 -4.98
CA GLY A 520 9.45 43.22 -3.85
C GLY A 520 7.97 42.86 -3.67
N GLY A 521 7.41 41.88 -4.40
CA GLY A 521 6.09 41.31 -4.09
C GLY A 521 4.88 42.13 -4.56
N GLY A 522 5.02 42.92 -5.63
CA GLY A 522 3.94 43.76 -6.17
C GLY A 522 3.18 43.12 -7.34
N ARG A 523 1.87 42.89 -7.18
CA ARG A 523 0.84 42.51 -8.18
C ARG A 523 1.00 41.15 -8.89
N GLU A 524 -0.04 40.31 -8.73
CA GLU A 524 -0.29 39.13 -9.57
C GLU A 524 -0.78 39.58 -10.96
N GLY A 525 0.02 39.34 -12.00
CA GLY A 525 -0.37 39.54 -13.40
C GLY A 525 -0.76 38.22 -14.08
N ARG A 526 -1.69 38.24 -15.04
CA ARG A 526 -1.97 37.06 -15.88
C ARG A 526 -0.74 36.73 -16.73
N VAL A 527 -0.36 35.46 -16.80
CA VAL A 527 0.79 35.02 -17.60
C VAL A 527 0.40 34.65 -19.04
N ALA A 528 -0.87 34.35 -19.25
CA ALA A 528 -1.44 34.06 -20.55
C ALA A 528 -2.75 34.83 -20.72
N GLU A 529 -2.97 35.40 -21.90
CA GLU A 529 -4.20 36.13 -22.23
C GLU A 529 -5.25 35.21 -22.86
N PRO A 530 -6.55 35.38 -22.54
CA PRO A 530 -7.63 34.70 -23.25
C PRO A 530 -7.58 34.98 -24.76
N GLY A 531 -7.77 33.94 -25.58
CA GLY A 531 -7.77 34.06 -27.06
C GLY A 531 -6.41 33.86 -27.73
N MET A 532 -5.34 33.59 -26.97
CA MET A 532 -4.05 33.17 -27.50
C MET A 532 -4.14 31.81 -28.22
N PRO A 533 -3.35 31.54 -29.28
CA PRO A 533 -3.29 30.22 -29.90
C PRO A 533 -2.87 29.13 -28.89
N TYR A 534 -3.58 28.00 -28.88
CA TYR A 534 -3.36 26.90 -27.91
C TYR A 534 -1.90 26.47 -27.75
N HIS A 535 -1.12 26.42 -28.84
CA HIS A 535 0.30 26.03 -28.76
C HIS A 535 1.12 27.00 -27.90
N GLN A 536 0.89 28.31 -28.04
CA GLN A 536 1.58 29.33 -27.25
C GLN A 536 1.12 29.27 -25.79
N LEU A 537 -0.19 29.10 -25.56
CA LEU A 537 -0.75 28.91 -24.22
C LEU A 537 -0.14 27.68 -23.52
N GLU A 538 -0.06 26.56 -24.24
CA GLU A 538 0.55 25.33 -23.75
C GLU A 538 2.02 25.54 -23.37
N GLU A 539 2.80 26.16 -24.23
CA GLU A 539 4.22 26.44 -23.97
C GLU A 539 4.42 27.31 -22.72
N ILE A 540 3.62 28.38 -22.58
CA ILE A 540 3.65 29.28 -21.43
C ILE A 540 3.26 28.54 -20.15
N ILE A 541 2.15 27.79 -20.16
CA ILE A 541 1.69 27.07 -18.96
C ILE A 541 2.71 26.02 -18.56
N LEU A 542 3.24 25.22 -19.49
CA LEU A 542 4.26 24.22 -19.20
C LEU A 542 5.52 24.84 -18.60
N ALA A 543 5.98 25.97 -19.15
CA ALA A 543 7.14 26.68 -18.62
C ALA A 543 6.90 27.18 -17.18
N ASN A 544 5.74 27.79 -16.91
CA ASN A 544 5.42 28.30 -15.57
C ASN A 544 5.21 27.19 -14.55
N VAL A 545 4.52 26.09 -14.91
CA VAL A 545 4.37 24.95 -14.00
C VAL A 545 5.76 24.40 -13.66
N LYS A 546 6.67 24.31 -14.65
CA LYS A 546 8.06 23.87 -14.42
C LYS A 546 8.81 24.79 -13.48
N GLU A 547 8.77 26.10 -13.72
CA GLU A 547 9.38 27.12 -12.87
C GLU A 547 8.85 27.02 -11.43
N HIS A 548 7.54 26.89 -11.24
CA HIS A 548 6.94 26.80 -9.91
C HIS A 548 7.37 25.55 -9.12
N PHE A 549 7.40 24.37 -9.74
CA PHE A 549 7.89 23.15 -9.08
C PHE A 549 9.37 23.24 -8.69
N VAL A 550 10.16 23.97 -9.48
CA VAL A 550 11.61 24.15 -9.24
C VAL A 550 11.86 25.22 -8.17
N GLU A 551 11.25 26.39 -8.30
CA GLU A 551 11.60 27.60 -7.54
C GLU A 551 10.74 27.80 -6.28
N GLU A 552 9.43 27.52 -6.34
CA GLU A 552 8.53 27.78 -5.22
C GLU A 552 8.36 26.53 -4.33
N ILE A 553 8.04 25.38 -4.95
CA ILE A 553 7.86 24.12 -4.22
C ILE A 553 9.23 23.56 -3.79
N GLY A 554 10.25 23.68 -4.65
CA GLY A 554 11.58 23.14 -4.42
C GLY A 554 11.66 21.61 -4.57
N ARG A 555 10.90 21.05 -5.52
CA ARG A 555 10.82 19.61 -5.83
C ARG A 555 10.78 19.36 -7.34
N PRO A 556 11.91 19.59 -8.05
CA PRO A 556 11.99 19.34 -9.49
C PRO A 556 11.74 17.87 -9.87
N GLU A 557 11.99 16.93 -8.96
CA GLU A 557 11.76 15.50 -9.20
C GLU A 557 10.30 15.19 -9.50
N LEU A 558 9.37 15.90 -8.84
CA LEU A 558 7.94 15.70 -9.00
C LEU A 558 7.50 16.09 -10.42
N MET A 559 8.04 17.21 -10.93
CA MET A 559 7.81 17.62 -12.31
C MET A 559 8.40 16.63 -13.32
N ASN A 560 9.56 16.02 -13.05
CA ASN A 560 10.11 15.00 -13.94
C ASN A 560 9.22 13.75 -14.04
N ARG A 561 8.47 13.43 -12.97
CA ARG A 561 7.50 12.31 -12.96
C ARG A 561 6.17 12.68 -13.62
N LEU A 562 5.73 13.92 -13.49
CA LEU A 562 4.45 14.41 -14.03
C LEU A 562 4.55 14.93 -15.47
N GLY A 563 5.72 15.45 -15.87
CA GLY A 563 5.90 16.35 -17.01
C GLY A 563 5.44 15.79 -18.36
N GLY A 564 5.65 14.51 -18.62
CA GLY A 564 5.16 13.83 -19.84
C GLY A 564 3.64 13.59 -19.86
N ASN A 565 2.93 13.94 -18.79
CA ASN A 565 1.51 13.69 -18.59
C ASN A 565 0.73 14.98 -18.25
N VAL A 566 1.33 16.16 -18.49
CA VAL A 566 0.65 17.44 -18.29
C VAL A 566 -0.36 17.68 -19.40
N VAL A 567 -1.59 17.97 -19.00
CA VAL A 567 -2.73 18.27 -19.86
C VAL A 567 -3.14 19.71 -19.61
N VAL A 568 -2.87 20.58 -20.58
CA VAL A 568 -3.18 22.01 -20.50
C VAL A 568 -4.63 22.27 -20.94
N PHE A 569 -5.37 22.94 -20.07
CA PHE A 569 -6.74 23.42 -20.30
C PHE A 569 -6.73 24.83 -20.85
N ASP A 570 -7.58 25.05 -21.85
CA ASP A 570 -7.76 26.36 -22.48
C ASP A 570 -8.74 27.23 -21.68
N TYR A 571 -8.70 28.54 -21.94
CA TYR A 571 -9.72 29.46 -21.46
C TYR A 571 -11.08 29.15 -22.07
N ILE A 572 -12.14 29.45 -21.31
CA ILE A 572 -13.50 29.38 -21.84
C ILE A 572 -13.71 30.62 -22.72
N ASP A 573 -14.07 30.43 -23.99
CA ASP A 573 -14.48 31.53 -24.86
C ASP A 573 -16.00 31.77 -24.76
N ALA A 574 -16.49 32.84 -25.40
CA ALA A 574 -17.92 33.19 -25.35
C ALA A 574 -18.83 32.11 -25.94
N LYS A 575 -18.38 31.37 -26.97
CA LYS A 575 -19.15 30.29 -27.59
C LYS A 575 -19.22 29.10 -26.64
N VAL A 576 -18.09 28.71 -26.06
CA VAL A 576 -17.99 27.63 -25.06
C VAL A 576 -18.81 27.98 -23.82
N ALA A 577 -18.78 29.24 -23.37
CA ALA A 577 -19.60 29.72 -22.25
C ALA A 577 -21.10 29.53 -22.53
N ALA A 578 -21.56 29.85 -23.75
CA ALA A 578 -22.94 29.60 -24.16
C ALA A 578 -23.29 28.10 -24.16
N GLU A 579 -22.39 27.24 -24.68
CA GLU A 579 -22.59 25.78 -24.64
C GLU A 579 -22.64 25.22 -23.21
N ILE A 580 -21.85 25.78 -22.28
CA ILE A 580 -21.88 25.43 -20.86
C ILE A 580 -23.19 25.87 -20.23
N PHE A 581 -23.66 27.09 -20.52
CA PHE A 581 -24.94 27.61 -20.06
C PHE A 581 -26.10 26.69 -20.50
N ASP A 582 -26.16 26.33 -21.79
CA ASP A 582 -27.20 25.45 -22.33
C ASP A 582 -27.20 24.08 -21.64
N SER A 583 -26.00 23.52 -21.42
CA SER A 583 -25.83 22.25 -20.72
C SER A 583 -26.34 22.31 -19.27
N GLN A 584 -26.02 23.38 -18.53
CA GLN A 584 -26.48 23.56 -17.15
C GLN A 584 -27.99 23.80 -17.06
N VAL A 585 -28.56 24.59 -17.98
CA VAL A 585 -30.02 24.79 -18.09
C VAL A 585 -30.71 23.46 -18.39
N GLY A 586 -30.20 22.67 -19.33
CA GLY A 586 -30.73 21.34 -19.63
C GLY A 586 -30.70 20.41 -18.42
N ASN A 587 -29.64 20.47 -17.60
CA ASN A 587 -29.56 19.72 -16.36
C ASN A 587 -30.63 20.16 -15.34
N ILE A 588 -30.83 21.47 -15.17
CA ILE A 588 -31.89 22.03 -14.29
C ILE A 588 -33.28 21.56 -14.76
N GLN A 589 -33.55 21.62 -16.06
CA GLN A 589 -34.82 21.16 -16.64
C GLN A 589 -35.05 19.65 -16.41
N ARG A 590 -33.99 18.85 -16.48
CA ARG A 590 -34.06 17.40 -16.22
C ARG A 590 -34.38 17.12 -14.75
N VAL A 591 -33.64 17.72 -13.81
CA VAL A 591 -33.85 17.54 -12.36
C VAL A 591 -35.27 17.95 -11.96
N LEU A 592 -35.75 19.11 -12.43
CA LEU A 592 -37.12 19.56 -12.16
C LEU A 592 -38.19 18.59 -12.70
N ARG A 593 -37.92 17.97 -13.84
CA ARG A 593 -38.85 17.00 -14.43
C ARG A 593 -38.85 15.68 -13.67
N GLU A 594 -37.69 15.16 -13.35
CA GLU A 594 -37.51 13.84 -12.72
C GLU A 594 -37.94 13.84 -11.25
N GLU A 595 -37.55 14.87 -10.49
CA GLU A 595 -37.80 14.91 -9.05
C GLU A 595 -39.12 15.58 -8.69
N GLN A 596 -39.53 16.61 -9.44
CA GLN A 596 -40.70 17.44 -9.10
C GLN A 596 -41.86 17.31 -10.11
N GLY A 597 -41.66 16.60 -11.23
CA GLY A 597 -42.67 16.49 -12.29
C GLY A 597 -42.99 17.82 -12.97
N VAL A 598 -42.05 18.80 -12.94
CA VAL A 598 -42.23 20.13 -13.51
C VAL A 598 -41.54 20.24 -14.86
N HIS A 599 -42.25 20.69 -15.88
CA HIS A 599 -41.69 20.96 -17.20
C HIS A 599 -41.31 22.44 -17.32
N LEU A 600 -40.02 22.74 -17.14
CA LEU A 600 -39.48 24.07 -17.38
C LEU A 600 -39.21 24.29 -18.88
N ARG A 601 -39.70 25.41 -19.42
CA ARG A 601 -39.39 25.93 -20.75
C ARG A 601 -38.91 27.38 -20.65
N LEU A 602 -37.92 27.74 -21.46
CA LEU A 602 -37.49 29.13 -21.62
C LEU A 602 -37.96 29.60 -23.00
N SER A 603 -38.53 30.80 -23.12
CA SER A 603 -38.72 31.42 -24.44
C SER A 603 -37.36 31.80 -25.03
N ASP A 604 -37.30 31.97 -26.36
CA ASP A 604 -36.05 32.33 -27.04
C ASP A 604 -35.46 33.64 -26.49
N GLU A 605 -36.31 34.62 -26.18
CA GLU A 605 -35.89 35.90 -25.59
C GLU A 605 -35.36 35.72 -24.16
N ALA A 606 -36.04 34.94 -23.33
CA ALA A 606 -35.62 34.68 -21.96
C ALA A 606 -34.31 33.87 -21.91
N HIS A 607 -34.17 32.91 -22.81
CA HIS A 607 -32.95 32.11 -22.98
C HIS A 607 -31.76 32.99 -23.36
N GLN A 608 -31.91 33.84 -24.39
CA GLN A 608 -30.84 34.72 -24.85
C GLN A 608 -30.45 35.77 -23.82
N ALA A 609 -31.43 36.33 -23.09
CA ALA A 609 -31.17 37.27 -22.01
C ALA A 609 -30.39 36.60 -20.87
N LEU A 610 -30.87 35.44 -20.36
CA LEU A 610 -30.17 34.70 -19.30
C LEU A 610 -28.76 34.28 -19.72
N SER A 611 -28.59 33.80 -20.96
CA SER A 611 -27.28 33.44 -21.50
C SER A 611 -26.35 34.66 -21.47
N THR A 612 -26.77 35.81 -22.01
CA THR A 612 -25.96 37.04 -22.04
C THR A 612 -25.55 37.49 -20.64
N TYR A 613 -26.47 37.46 -19.67
CA TYR A 613 -26.18 37.82 -18.27
C TYR A 613 -25.24 36.81 -17.61
N CYS A 614 -25.47 35.51 -17.78
CA CYS A 614 -24.70 34.46 -17.11
C CYS A 614 -23.30 34.25 -17.72
N THR A 615 -23.08 34.65 -18.97
CA THR A 615 -21.79 34.52 -19.66
C THR A 615 -21.03 35.84 -19.79
N ALA A 616 -21.51 36.92 -19.17
CA ALA A 616 -20.87 38.24 -19.25
C ALA A 616 -19.48 38.27 -18.60
N ASP A 617 -19.30 37.51 -17.51
CA ASP A 617 -18.03 37.40 -16.80
C ASP A 617 -17.36 36.05 -17.06
N VAL A 618 -16.55 36.02 -18.11
CA VAL A 618 -15.82 34.84 -18.56
C VAL A 618 -14.69 34.46 -17.59
N ASP A 619 -14.22 35.40 -16.76
CA ASP A 619 -13.07 35.19 -15.87
C ASP A 619 -13.37 34.20 -14.72
N ASN A 620 -14.64 34.07 -14.36
CA ASN A 620 -15.11 33.13 -13.34
C ASN A 620 -15.39 31.71 -13.90
N GLY A 621 -15.24 31.52 -15.22
CA GLY A 621 -15.38 30.22 -15.90
C GLY A 621 -16.75 29.56 -15.71
N GLY A 622 -16.83 28.24 -15.92
CA GLY A 622 -18.08 27.48 -15.87
C GLY A 622 -18.72 27.41 -14.47
N ARG A 623 -17.93 27.59 -13.40
CA ARG A 623 -18.46 27.72 -12.02
C ARG A 623 -19.22 29.04 -11.85
N GLY A 624 -18.71 30.13 -12.42
CA GLY A 624 -19.40 31.43 -12.41
C GLY A 624 -20.78 31.38 -13.07
N ILE A 625 -20.87 30.72 -14.24
CA ILE A 625 -22.14 30.53 -14.96
C ILE A 625 -23.17 29.80 -14.08
N GLY A 626 -22.75 28.75 -13.39
CA GLY A 626 -23.64 27.98 -12.49
C GLY A 626 -24.16 28.81 -11.32
N MET A 627 -23.29 29.61 -10.69
CA MET A 627 -23.68 30.50 -9.60
C MET A 627 -24.65 31.60 -10.05
N LEU A 628 -24.45 32.13 -11.26
CA LEU A 628 -25.36 33.10 -11.87
C LEU A 628 -26.70 32.45 -12.22
N LEU A 629 -26.72 31.23 -12.76
CA LEU A 629 -27.94 30.46 -12.98
C LEU A 629 -28.68 30.17 -11.67
N GLU A 630 -27.97 29.85 -10.59
CA GLU A 630 -28.57 29.67 -9.27
C GLU A 630 -29.28 30.96 -8.81
N THR A 631 -28.58 32.09 -8.94
CA THR A 631 -29.09 33.41 -8.54
C THR A 631 -30.25 33.90 -9.40
N HIS A 632 -30.16 33.71 -10.72
CA HIS A 632 -31.02 34.35 -11.71
C HIS A 632 -32.12 33.45 -12.26
N LEU A 633 -31.98 32.13 -12.16
CA LEU A 633 -32.97 31.16 -12.63
C LEU A 633 -33.52 30.32 -11.49
N ILE A 634 -32.66 29.59 -10.75
CA ILE A 634 -33.10 28.61 -9.74
C ILE A 634 -33.80 29.30 -8.57
N ASN A 635 -33.20 30.33 -7.98
CA ASN A 635 -33.75 31.02 -6.81
C ASN A 635 -35.12 31.66 -7.10
N PRO A 636 -35.32 32.41 -8.21
CA PRO A 636 -36.63 32.93 -8.58
C PRO A 636 -37.65 31.83 -8.87
N LEU A 637 -37.25 30.75 -9.57
CA LEU A 637 -38.13 29.60 -9.81
C LEU A 637 -38.56 28.92 -8.51
N ALA A 638 -37.61 28.69 -7.59
CA ALA A 638 -37.88 28.09 -6.30
C ALA A 638 -38.89 28.93 -5.51
N ARG A 639 -38.71 30.25 -5.44
CA ARG A 639 -39.68 31.16 -4.77
C ARG A 639 -41.06 31.10 -5.41
N ALA A 640 -41.15 31.08 -6.73
CA ALA A 640 -42.43 31.05 -7.43
C ALA A 640 -43.16 29.69 -7.35
N LEU A 641 -42.41 28.61 -7.16
CA LEU A 641 -42.94 27.25 -7.04
C LEU A 641 -43.26 26.85 -5.60
N PHE A 642 -42.55 27.40 -4.62
CA PHE A 642 -42.64 26.97 -3.21
C PHE A 642 -44.06 27.06 -2.63
N ASP A 643 -44.80 28.12 -2.96
CA ASP A 643 -46.15 28.35 -2.41
C ASP A 643 -47.26 27.58 -3.18
N GLN A 644 -46.91 26.71 -4.14
CA GLN A 644 -47.89 25.95 -4.89
C GLN A 644 -48.23 24.62 -4.20
N GLU A 645 -49.52 24.38 -3.92
CA GLU A 645 -50.01 23.15 -3.28
C GLU A 645 -49.67 21.86 -4.05
N ARG A 646 -49.43 21.94 -5.37
CA ARG A 646 -49.11 20.78 -6.21
C ARG A 646 -48.24 21.16 -7.41
N LEU A 647 -47.02 20.62 -7.44
CA LEU A 647 -46.01 20.90 -8.46
C LEU A 647 -46.08 19.94 -9.66
N ALA A 648 -46.32 18.66 -9.41
CA ALA A 648 -46.29 17.62 -10.44
C ALA A 648 -47.36 17.85 -11.54
N GLY A 649 -46.92 17.83 -12.80
CA GLY A 649 -47.77 18.10 -13.98
C GLY A 649 -47.93 19.58 -14.30
N THR A 650 -47.02 20.43 -13.81
CA THR A 650 -47.00 21.87 -14.13
C THR A 650 -45.98 22.15 -15.22
N ALA A 651 -46.40 22.86 -16.27
CA ALA A 651 -45.49 23.42 -17.25
C ALA A 651 -45.23 24.89 -16.91
N VAL A 652 -43.99 25.24 -16.60
CA VAL A 652 -43.57 26.61 -16.31
C VAL A 652 -42.78 27.14 -17.49
N THR A 653 -43.27 28.21 -18.10
CA THR A 653 -42.56 28.92 -19.16
C THR A 653 -42.01 30.23 -18.61
N VAL A 654 -40.70 30.44 -18.70
CA VAL A 654 -40.08 31.76 -18.48
C VAL A 654 -40.22 32.55 -19.78
N THR A 655 -41.01 33.62 -19.75
CA THR A 655 -41.33 34.43 -20.93
C THR A 655 -40.52 35.72 -21.03
N GLY A 656 -39.86 36.12 -19.95
CA GLY A 656 -39.12 37.37 -19.90
C GLY A 656 -38.19 37.43 -18.70
N VAL A 657 -37.10 38.18 -18.85
CA VAL A 657 -36.05 38.36 -17.85
C VAL A 657 -35.81 39.86 -17.77
N ARG A 658 -36.12 40.46 -16.62
CA ARG A 658 -35.99 41.92 -16.42
C ARG A 658 -34.95 42.21 -15.33
N PRO A 659 -33.99 43.12 -15.56
CA PRO A 659 -33.03 43.49 -14.52
C PRO A 659 -33.76 44.14 -13.34
N ALA A 660 -33.45 43.68 -12.13
CA ALA A 660 -33.89 44.26 -10.88
C ALA A 660 -32.83 45.26 -10.36
N GLY A 661 -33.27 46.24 -9.57
CA GLY A 661 -32.41 47.34 -9.09
C GLY A 661 -31.29 46.92 -8.13
N ASP A 662 -31.26 45.67 -7.70
CA ASP A 662 -30.27 45.06 -6.80
C ASP A 662 -29.19 44.25 -7.55
N GLY A 663 -29.20 44.27 -8.89
CA GLY A 663 -28.28 43.47 -9.71
C GLY A 663 -28.75 42.02 -9.95
N THR A 664 -29.93 41.64 -9.48
CA THR A 664 -30.57 40.37 -9.84
C THR A 664 -31.47 40.51 -11.07
N VAL A 665 -32.07 39.41 -11.53
CA VAL A 665 -33.10 39.44 -12.57
C VAL A 665 -34.43 38.95 -12.01
N ALA A 666 -35.50 39.65 -12.36
CA ALA A 666 -36.87 39.21 -12.15
C ALA A 666 -37.31 38.37 -13.35
N LEU A 667 -37.89 37.21 -13.08
CA LEU A 667 -38.44 36.33 -14.10
C LEU A 667 -39.94 36.57 -14.28
N ASP A 668 -40.35 36.71 -15.54
CA ASP A 668 -41.75 36.63 -15.93
C ASP A 668 -42.12 35.16 -16.17
N LEU A 669 -42.93 34.61 -15.28
CA LEU A 669 -43.30 33.20 -15.27
C LEU A 669 -44.76 33.01 -15.70
N ARG A 670 -44.97 32.10 -16.65
CA ARG A 670 -46.30 31.61 -17.02
C ARG A 670 -46.40 30.13 -16.66
N ALA A 671 -47.12 29.83 -15.58
CA ALA A 671 -47.43 28.45 -15.21
C ALA A 671 -48.75 28.00 -15.86
N VAL A 672 -48.72 26.90 -16.60
CA VAL A 672 -49.90 26.23 -17.15
C VAL A 672 -49.94 24.84 -16.55
N ARG A 673 -51.03 24.52 -15.83
CA ARG A 673 -51.30 23.14 -15.44
C ARG A 673 -51.62 22.37 -16.71
N THR A 674 -50.87 21.31 -17.01
CA THR A 674 -51.32 20.33 -18.01
C THR A 674 -52.52 19.60 -17.40
N GLY A 675 -53.70 20.17 -17.61
CA GLY A 675 -54.97 19.64 -17.13
C GLY A 675 -55.30 18.32 -17.81
N ALA A 676 -55.92 17.46 -17.02
CA ALA A 676 -56.53 16.19 -17.37
C ALA A 676 -57.24 16.20 -18.74
N GLU A 677 -57.21 15.04 -19.40
CA GLU A 677 -58.12 14.69 -20.48
C GLU A 677 -59.54 15.19 -20.19
N GLY A 678 -59.99 16.21 -20.94
CA GLY A 678 -61.38 16.63 -20.99
C GLY A 678 -62.21 15.59 -21.76
N PRO A 679 -63.52 15.47 -21.46
CA PRO A 679 -64.34 14.31 -21.80
C PRO A 679 -64.48 14.16 -23.31
N GLY A 680 -64.27 12.94 -23.80
CA GLY A 680 -64.49 12.59 -25.20
C GLY A 680 -65.92 12.95 -25.65
N PRO A 681 -66.10 13.49 -26.88
CA PRO A 681 -67.42 13.80 -27.37
C PRO A 681 -68.13 12.50 -27.81
N GLY A 682 -69.37 12.33 -27.36
CA GLY A 682 -70.38 11.61 -28.12
C GLY A 682 -70.57 10.13 -27.78
N GLY A 683 -71.63 9.85 -27.04
CA GLY A 683 -72.17 8.51 -26.85
C GLY A 683 -73.58 8.51 -26.26
N GLY A 684 -74.45 9.41 -26.74
CA GLY A 684 -75.88 9.43 -26.43
C GLY A 684 -76.68 8.91 -27.62
N ARG A 685 -77.57 7.95 -27.34
CA ARG A 685 -78.50 7.27 -28.25
C ARG A 685 -79.40 8.19 -29.07
#